data_AF-A0A936M0L8-F1
#
_entry.id   AF-A0A936M0L8-F1
#
_cell.length_a   1.000
_cell.length_b   1.000
_cell.length_c   1.000
_cell.angle_alpha   90.00
_cell.angle_beta   90.00
_cell.angle_gamma   90.00
#
_symmetry.space_group_name_H-M   'P 1'
#
loop_
_entity.id
_entity.type
_entity.pdbx_description
1 polymer ?
#
loop_
_entity_poly.entity_id
_entity_poly.type
_entity_poly.pdbx_seq_one_letter_code
_entity_poly.pdbx_strand_id
1 'polypeptide(L)'
;MFRKRMSAAVVVCALAVLAGPASGYWSVTKWAGDGQAWTSIETEQRIEISGPGTYKFYVTEDGEPGDLLGLSVLPGSGAVTVELVTPQGGAGVRDLGGTAFGAGSTLSLATCRVAGNAGTVDTITASAIAGALEVGGAFQRAIVVAELSGFVRCQTLASLTATELVPYGSRGGIEILGNFDGTINVVGPLANLTVHGSTSGSVTVWSSVDDLTIGVPEQRDPLAHSGSILIGDYANRVKIVGRLSGDLAIGLGTAEAFVDRLYWIGDDYPGSGIAGSISVFGDVDDLATAGPLFPSGVVWVSGDVNSCGHSGTLDGVLHVGRDLGSTWINPGGDLRGMVEIGRDLKGQVLLDYGSLSGTLSIGRHVLGRIGITNAQLPAGPCNLLGTIQVSGDLRGPVWVHGGVRGGLIKIYGDMKPAGPNAPAPYIQIDGAFGAYQSRDSLIEIDGQFLGDGRFITIDFDGYDPFDRWEAGSLVRNGTQTYTGNTPQSLIYEVTPCKGDMDNDGDVDFDDVDPFLAALEPGATYDAMFPGLAGSRAFHGDFTGDGYVTFDDLDPFIARLWAQVCSPQGGYLDGEGGGEGDGLGGDGDGEGDGDGNGDGGFTMNAGGGAAGQAAALAAQLRASVSAERLDTLIGAVTALAANPPEGSVVEWDLVLGELLE
;
A
#
# COMPACT_ATOMS: atom_id res chain seq x y z
N MET A 1 -81.50 -20.28 -46.07
CA MET A 1 -81.31 -20.91 -44.73
C MET A 1 -80.10 -21.83 -44.82
N PHE A 2 -78.90 -21.36 -44.46
CA PHE A 2 -77.70 -22.17 -44.23
C PHE A 2 -76.69 -21.31 -43.45
N ARG A 3 -76.39 -21.69 -42.20
CA ARG A 3 -75.16 -21.30 -41.49
C ARG A 3 -74.78 -22.37 -40.47
N LYS A 4 -73.68 -23.05 -40.78
CA LYS A 4 -72.51 -23.38 -39.94
C LYS A 4 -72.69 -23.30 -38.42
N ARG A 5 -72.35 -24.39 -37.70
CA ARG A 5 -71.73 -24.31 -36.37
C ARG A 5 -70.54 -25.26 -36.28
N MET A 6 -69.47 -24.70 -35.74
CA MET A 6 -68.18 -25.30 -35.43
C MET A 6 -68.30 -26.20 -34.20
N SER A 7 -67.48 -27.26 -34.18
CA SER A 7 -67.26 -28.13 -33.03
C SER A 7 -66.46 -27.39 -31.95
N ALA A 8 -66.98 -27.34 -30.74
CA ALA A 8 -66.24 -26.99 -29.52
C ALA A 8 -66.03 -28.29 -28.73
N ALA A 9 -64.76 -28.64 -28.49
CA ALA A 9 -64.39 -29.66 -27.53
C ALA A 9 -64.64 -29.10 -26.12
N VAL A 10 -65.60 -29.69 -25.42
CA VAL A 10 -65.82 -29.47 -23.99
C VAL A 10 -64.91 -30.46 -23.27
N VAL A 11 -63.83 -29.96 -22.68
CA VAL A 11 -63.09 -30.71 -21.64
C VAL A 11 -63.70 -30.30 -20.31
N VAL A 12 -64.38 -31.27 -19.69
CA VAL A 12 -64.88 -31.18 -18.31
C VAL A 12 -63.72 -31.50 -17.39
N CYS A 13 -63.23 -30.52 -16.61
CA CYS A 13 -62.52 -30.80 -15.38
C CYS A 13 -63.53 -30.64 -14.24
N ALA A 14 -63.88 -31.77 -13.63
CA ALA A 14 -64.74 -31.82 -12.46
C ALA A 14 -63.98 -31.26 -11.25
N LEU A 15 -64.55 -30.23 -10.62
CA LEU A 15 -64.19 -29.80 -9.28
C LEU A 15 -64.91 -30.74 -8.31
N ALA A 16 -64.20 -31.73 -7.77
CA ALA A 16 -64.71 -32.59 -6.70
C ALA A 16 -64.23 -32.05 -5.35
N VAL A 17 -65.09 -31.28 -4.68
CA VAL A 17 -64.89 -30.91 -3.27
C VAL A 17 -65.22 -32.14 -2.43
N LEU A 18 -64.21 -32.86 -1.97
CA LEU A 18 -64.32 -33.84 -0.88
C LEU A 18 -63.70 -33.22 0.37
N ALA A 19 -64.57 -32.94 1.35
CA ALA A 19 -64.20 -32.44 2.67
C ALA A 19 -63.43 -33.52 3.45
N GLY A 20 -62.12 -33.36 3.53
CA GLY A 20 -61.25 -33.94 4.56
C GLY A 20 -60.87 -32.87 5.59
N PRO A 21 -60.31 -33.25 6.75
CA PRO A 21 -59.96 -32.29 7.80
C PRO A 21 -58.96 -31.25 7.28
N ALA A 22 -59.18 -29.98 7.67
CA ALA A 22 -58.49 -28.76 7.26
C ALA A 22 -57.01 -28.95 6.87
N SER A 23 -56.77 -29.03 5.57
CA SER A 23 -55.46 -28.83 4.93
C SER A 23 -55.69 -27.86 3.78
N GLY A 24 -54.98 -26.73 3.77
CA GLY A 24 -55.28 -25.59 2.90
C GLY A 24 -55.43 -25.95 1.42
N TYR A 25 -56.55 -25.55 0.83
CA TYR A 25 -56.77 -25.65 -0.60
C TYR A 25 -56.04 -24.51 -1.31
N TRP A 26 -55.53 -24.76 -2.52
CA TRP A 26 -54.87 -23.77 -3.40
C TRP A 26 -55.79 -23.43 -4.58
N SER A 27 -56.00 -22.14 -4.91
CA SER A 27 -56.59 -21.78 -6.20
C SER A 27 -55.50 -21.42 -7.19
N VAL A 28 -55.46 -22.16 -8.29
CA VAL A 28 -54.58 -21.84 -9.40
C VAL A 28 -55.34 -20.91 -10.33
N THR A 29 -55.05 -19.61 -10.25
CA THR A 29 -55.60 -18.64 -11.19
C THR A 29 -54.57 -18.38 -12.27
N LYS A 30 -54.81 -18.97 -13.45
CA LYS A 30 -53.96 -18.82 -14.63
C LYS A 30 -53.88 -17.35 -15.08
N TRP A 31 -52.67 -16.83 -15.33
CA TRP A 31 -52.53 -15.58 -16.08
C TRP A 31 -53.02 -15.81 -17.51
N ALA A 32 -53.99 -15.03 -17.98
CA ALA A 32 -54.67 -15.25 -19.25
C ALA A 32 -53.72 -15.02 -20.45
N GLY A 33 -52.95 -16.05 -20.83
CA GLY A 33 -51.94 -15.99 -21.89
C GLY A 33 -51.83 -17.28 -22.71
N ASP A 34 -51.19 -18.34 -22.18
CA ASP A 34 -50.68 -19.44 -23.03
C ASP A 34 -51.16 -20.83 -22.58
N GLY A 35 -51.08 -21.87 -23.42
CA GLY A 35 -51.77 -23.18 -23.35
C GLY A 35 -51.76 -23.98 -22.02
N GLN A 36 -52.56 -25.06 -21.93
CA GLN A 36 -52.62 -25.95 -20.75
C GLN A 36 -51.39 -26.88 -20.69
N ALA A 37 -50.44 -26.59 -19.81
CA ALA A 37 -49.23 -27.41 -19.60
C ALA A 37 -48.80 -27.43 -18.11
N TRP A 38 -49.73 -27.73 -17.21
CA TRP A 38 -49.42 -27.99 -15.79
C TRP A 38 -50.41 -28.99 -15.17
N THR A 39 -49.99 -29.68 -14.12
CA THR A 39 -50.81 -30.60 -13.34
C THR A 39 -50.58 -30.38 -11.84
N SER A 40 -51.66 -30.19 -11.07
CA SER A 40 -51.61 -30.25 -9.59
C SER A 40 -51.81 -31.68 -9.13
N ILE A 41 -50.94 -32.15 -8.25
CA ILE A 41 -51.11 -33.42 -7.55
C ILE A 41 -51.67 -33.08 -6.16
N GLU A 42 -53.00 -32.99 -6.07
CA GLU A 42 -53.70 -32.48 -4.88
C GLU A 42 -53.39 -33.28 -3.60
N THR A 43 -53.11 -34.58 -3.72
CA THR A 43 -52.77 -35.45 -2.58
C THR A 43 -51.35 -35.24 -2.06
N GLU A 44 -50.49 -34.57 -2.82
CA GLU A 44 -49.07 -34.41 -2.50
C GLU A 44 -48.65 -32.94 -2.44
N GLN A 45 -49.58 -31.98 -2.54
CA GLN A 45 -49.29 -30.54 -2.59
C GLN A 45 -48.10 -30.21 -3.52
N ARG A 46 -48.09 -30.83 -4.71
CA ARG A 46 -47.01 -30.68 -5.71
C ARG A 46 -47.52 -30.05 -7.00
N ILE A 47 -46.74 -29.12 -7.53
CA ILE A 47 -46.98 -28.44 -8.82
C ILE A 47 -45.95 -28.95 -9.83
N GLU A 48 -46.40 -29.36 -11.01
CA GLU A 48 -45.55 -29.71 -12.14
C GLU A 48 -45.86 -28.84 -13.36
N ILE A 49 -44.85 -28.14 -13.88
CA ILE A 49 -44.95 -27.23 -15.03
C ILE A 49 -44.22 -27.85 -16.21
N SER A 50 -44.90 -27.98 -17.35
CA SER A 50 -44.40 -28.68 -18.54
C SER A 50 -44.31 -27.83 -19.80
N GLY A 51 -44.58 -26.53 -19.69
CA GLY A 51 -44.53 -25.59 -20.80
C GLY A 51 -44.14 -24.18 -20.36
N PRO A 52 -43.88 -23.27 -21.33
CA PRO A 52 -43.41 -21.93 -21.01
C PRO A 52 -44.57 -21.05 -20.54
N GLY A 53 -44.25 -20.07 -19.70
CA GLY A 53 -45.18 -19.04 -19.28
C GLY A 53 -44.89 -18.47 -17.89
N THR A 54 -45.68 -17.46 -17.52
CA THR A 54 -45.72 -16.93 -16.15
C THR A 54 -46.90 -17.56 -15.41
N TYR A 55 -46.60 -18.30 -14.36
CA TYR A 55 -47.54 -18.99 -13.49
C TYR A 55 -47.62 -18.25 -12.16
N LYS A 56 -48.80 -17.77 -11.78
CA LYS A 56 -49.03 -17.18 -10.46
C LYS A 56 -49.90 -18.14 -9.64
N PHE A 57 -49.41 -18.55 -8.49
CA PHE A 57 -50.16 -19.40 -7.57
C PHE A 57 -50.60 -18.57 -6.37
N TYR A 58 -51.90 -18.60 -6.09
CA TYR A 58 -52.52 -17.89 -4.98
C TYR A 58 -52.95 -18.90 -3.90
N VAL A 59 -52.55 -18.67 -2.66
CA VAL A 59 -53.14 -19.39 -1.51
C VAL A 59 -54.56 -18.91 -1.32
N THR A 60 -55.51 -19.84 -1.15
CA THR A 60 -56.94 -19.51 -1.09
C THR A 60 -57.51 -19.27 0.30
N GLU A 61 -56.77 -19.54 1.38
CA GLU A 61 -57.31 -19.43 2.73
C GLU A 61 -56.94 -18.09 3.36
N ASP A 62 -57.96 -17.28 3.69
CA ASP A 62 -58.01 -16.14 4.65
C ASP A 62 -56.81 -15.17 4.75
N GLY A 63 -55.89 -15.17 3.77
CA GLY A 63 -54.63 -14.41 3.81
C GLY A 63 -53.46 -15.15 4.51
N GLU A 64 -53.63 -16.40 4.92
CA GLU A 64 -52.58 -17.20 5.58
C GLU A 64 -51.75 -18.00 4.55
N PRO A 65 -50.42 -18.09 4.69
CA PRO A 65 -49.57 -18.88 3.79
C PRO A 65 -49.79 -20.39 3.95
N GLY A 66 -49.87 -21.15 2.85
CA GLY A 66 -50.05 -22.62 2.83
C GLY A 66 -48.76 -23.39 2.53
N ASP A 67 -48.73 -24.70 2.83
CA ASP A 67 -47.57 -25.58 2.56
C ASP A 67 -47.61 -26.14 1.12
N LEU A 68 -46.49 -26.01 0.40
CA LEU A 68 -46.25 -26.54 -0.94
C LEU A 68 -45.10 -27.55 -0.88
N LEU A 69 -45.42 -28.84 -0.90
CA LEU A 69 -44.44 -29.93 -0.73
C LEU A 69 -43.55 -30.16 -1.96
N GLY A 70 -43.87 -29.58 -3.12
CA GLY A 70 -43.09 -29.73 -4.34
C GLY A 70 -43.41 -28.73 -5.45
N LEU A 71 -42.37 -28.20 -6.10
CA LEU A 71 -42.48 -27.47 -7.37
C LEU A 71 -41.48 -28.04 -8.38
N SER A 72 -41.97 -28.65 -9.44
CA SER A 72 -41.15 -29.25 -10.52
C SER A 72 -41.38 -28.52 -11.83
N VAL A 73 -40.31 -28.07 -12.50
CA VAL A 73 -40.36 -27.59 -13.88
C VAL A 73 -39.71 -28.63 -14.77
N LEU A 74 -40.49 -29.23 -15.67
CA LEU A 74 -40.02 -30.30 -16.53
C LEU A 74 -39.05 -29.80 -17.61
N PRO A 75 -38.09 -30.64 -18.04
CA PRO A 75 -37.23 -30.37 -19.19
C PRO A 75 -38.02 -29.95 -20.44
N GLY A 76 -37.51 -28.97 -21.20
CA GLY A 76 -38.14 -28.51 -22.45
C GLY A 76 -39.27 -27.49 -22.29
N SER A 77 -39.56 -27.04 -21.07
CA SER A 77 -40.63 -26.08 -20.76
C SER A 77 -40.34 -24.64 -21.22
N GLY A 78 -39.20 -24.29 -21.83
CA GLY A 78 -38.90 -22.89 -22.17
C GLY A 78 -38.88 -21.95 -20.95
N ALA A 79 -39.17 -20.65 -21.15
CA ALA A 79 -39.17 -19.64 -20.08
C ALA A 79 -40.35 -19.85 -19.13
N VAL A 80 -40.09 -20.16 -17.86
CA VAL A 80 -41.08 -20.36 -16.80
C VAL A 80 -40.82 -19.37 -15.67
N THR A 81 -41.76 -18.46 -15.42
CA THR A 81 -41.74 -17.63 -14.21
C THR A 81 -42.81 -18.12 -13.26
N VAL A 82 -42.45 -18.55 -12.04
CA VAL A 82 -43.42 -18.93 -11.01
C VAL A 82 -43.46 -17.83 -9.95
N GLU A 83 -44.60 -17.21 -9.74
CA GLU A 83 -44.84 -16.29 -8.64
C GLU A 83 -45.74 -16.94 -7.59
N LEU A 84 -45.24 -17.07 -6.37
CA LEU A 84 -46.00 -17.57 -5.22
C LEU A 84 -46.42 -16.37 -4.38
N VAL A 85 -47.70 -16.00 -4.43
CA VAL A 85 -48.23 -14.75 -3.87
C VAL A 85 -49.52 -14.98 -3.09
N THR A 86 -49.74 -14.27 -1.98
CA THR A 86 -51.10 -14.18 -1.40
C THR A 86 -51.97 -13.26 -2.26
N PRO A 87 -53.30 -13.36 -2.17
CA PRO A 87 -54.20 -12.42 -2.84
C PRO A 87 -53.95 -10.94 -2.48
N GLN A 88 -53.36 -10.65 -1.31
CA GLN A 88 -53.00 -9.28 -0.90
C GLN A 88 -51.55 -8.89 -1.24
N GLY A 89 -50.79 -9.72 -1.97
CA GLY A 89 -49.40 -9.46 -2.35
C GLY A 89 -48.33 -9.82 -1.31
N GLY A 90 -48.67 -10.64 -0.32
CA GLY A 90 -47.75 -11.22 0.67
C GLY A 90 -47.16 -12.58 0.24
N ALA A 91 -46.42 -13.23 1.14
CA ALA A 91 -45.81 -14.55 0.92
C ALA A 91 -46.86 -15.64 0.76
N GLY A 92 -46.98 -16.16 -0.46
CA GLY A 92 -47.96 -17.19 -0.81
C GLY A 92 -47.58 -18.60 -0.38
N VAL A 93 -46.51 -18.83 0.38
CA VAL A 93 -46.13 -20.20 0.81
C VAL A 93 -45.54 -20.11 2.22
N ARG A 94 -45.94 -21.06 3.07
CA ARG A 94 -45.26 -21.40 4.32
C ARG A 94 -44.12 -22.36 3.97
N ASP A 95 -44.33 -23.65 3.71
CA ASP A 95 -43.20 -24.52 3.34
C ASP A 95 -43.06 -24.76 1.84
N LEU A 96 -41.85 -24.63 1.27
CA LEU A 96 -41.55 -24.99 -0.12
C LEU A 96 -40.62 -26.22 -0.15
N GLY A 97 -41.21 -27.41 -0.05
CA GLY A 97 -40.50 -28.68 -0.15
C GLY A 97 -40.14 -29.04 -1.59
N GLY A 98 -39.11 -29.89 -1.78
CA GLY A 98 -38.87 -30.66 -3.01
C GLY A 98 -38.96 -29.87 -4.33
N THR A 99 -38.19 -28.79 -4.48
CA THR A 99 -38.15 -28.02 -5.72
C THR A 99 -37.14 -28.62 -6.71
N ALA A 100 -37.55 -28.82 -7.96
CA ALA A 100 -36.69 -29.35 -9.01
C ALA A 100 -36.89 -28.53 -10.30
N PHE A 101 -35.93 -27.69 -10.66
CA PHE A 101 -35.88 -27.11 -12.00
C PHE A 101 -35.10 -28.08 -12.87
N GLY A 102 -35.80 -28.94 -13.62
CA GLY A 102 -35.17 -30.04 -14.35
C GLY A 102 -34.05 -29.57 -15.27
N ALA A 103 -32.96 -30.34 -15.34
CA ALA A 103 -31.68 -30.06 -16.02
C ALA A 103 -31.75 -29.75 -17.54
N GLY A 104 -32.94 -29.65 -18.13
CA GLY A 104 -33.15 -29.34 -19.55
C GLY A 104 -33.48 -27.88 -19.88
N SER A 105 -33.51 -26.97 -18.90
CA SER A 105 -33.66 -25.54 -19.19
C SER A 105 -32.27 -24.91 -19.38
N THR A 106 -31.93 -24.49 -20.59
CA THR A 106 -30.72 -23.71 -20.86
C THR A 106 -30.74 -22.41 -20.05
N LEU A 107 -29.96 -22.36 -18.96
CA LEU A 107 -29.38 -21.24 -18.17
C LEU A 107 -30.09 -19.90 -17.94
N SER A 108 -31.29 -19.67 -18.46
CA SER A 108 -31.91 -18.33 -18.44
C SER A 108 -33.44 -18.34 -18.33
N LEU A 109 -34.05 -19.51 -18.13
CA LEU A 109 -35.46 -19.68 -18.46
C LEU A 109 -36.38 -19.94 -17.27
N ALA A 110 -35.94 -20.56 -16.16
CA ALA A 110 -36.81 -20.75 -15.00
C ALA A 110 -36.52 -19.69 -13.90
N THR A 111 -37.46 -18.78 -13.64
CA THR A 111 -37.41 -17.87 -12.48
C THR A 111 -38.50 -18.26 -11.49
N CYS A 112 -38.13 -18.68 -10.29
CA CYS A 112 -39.11 -18.83 -9.20
C CYS A 112 -38.99 -17.65 -8.26
N ARG A 113 -40.05 -16.85 -8.18
CA ARG A 113 -40.15 -15.69 -7.31
C ARG A 113 -41.15 -15.96 -6.19
N VAL A 114 -40.65 -16.01 -4.96
CA VAL A 114 -41.50 -16.01 -3.76
C VAL A 114 -41.62 -14.55 -3.34
N ALA A 115 -42.78 -13.91 -3.55
CA ALA A 115 -42.95 -12.49 -3.21
C ALA A 115 -43.46 -12.33 -1.78
N GLY A 116 -43.06 -11.29 -1.05
CA GLY A 116 -43.54 -10.99 0.32
C GLY A 116 -42.56 -11.41 1.42
N ASN A 117 -42.92 -11.18 2.69
CA ASN A 117 -42.06 -11.49 3.83
C ASN A 117 -42.09 -12.99 4.14
N ALA A 118 -41.13 -13.76 3.62
CA ALA A 118 -41.04 -15.22 3.76
C ALA A 118 -40.66 -15.72 5.17
N GLY A 119 -40.88 -14.93 6.22
CA GLY A 119 -40.45 -15.22 7.59
C GLY A 119 -41.03 -16.51 8.20
N THR A 120 -42.00 -17.13 7.54
CA THR A 120 -42.62 -18.41 7.94
C THR A 120 -42.15 -19.61 7.11
N VAL A 121 -41.25 -19.45 6.14
CA VAL A 121 -40.79 -20.55 5.30
C VAL A 121 -39.71 -21.38 5.99
N ASP A 122 -39.94 -22.70 6.12
CA ASP A 122 -39.10 -23.56 6.95
C ASP A 122 -37.77 -23.95 6.27
N THR A 123 -37.78 -24.64 5.14
CA THR A 123 -36.56 -24.94 4.37
C THR A 123 -36.88 -25.06 2.90
N ILE A 124 -36.13 -24.36 2.04
CA ILE A 124 -36.21 -24.55 0.58
C ILE A 124 -35.18 -25.59 0.20
N THR A 125 -35.63 -26.80 -0.16
CA THR A 125 -34.73 -27.83 -0.72
C THR A 125 -34.90 -27.87 -2.23
N ALA A 126 -33.85 -27.49 -2.95
CA ALA A 126 -33.78 -27.58 -4.41
C ALA A 126 -32.79 -28.67 -4.83
N SER A 127 -33.22 -29.59 -5.69
CA SER A 127 -32.34 -30.62 -6.25
C SER A 127 -31.42 -30.06 -7.34
N ALA A 128 -31.94 -29.16 -8.18
CA ALA A 128 -31.15 -28.43 -9.17
C ALA A 128 -31.75 -27.04 -9.44
N ILE A 129 -30.90 -26.02 -9.59
CA ILE A 129 -31.25 -24.66 -10.00
C ILE A 129 -30.39 -24.28 -11.21
N ALA A 130 -30.98 -24.35 -12.40
CA ALA A 130 -30.37 -23.90 -13.66
C ALA A 130 -30.82 -22.49 -14.10
N GLY A 131 -31.73 -21.84 -13.34
CA GLY A 131 -32.27 -20.51 -13.61
C GLY A 131 -32.10 -19.57 -12.41
N ALA A 132 -33.06 -18.69 -12.13
CA ALA A 132 -33.01 -17.80 -10.97
C ALA A 132 -34.03 -18.21 -9.90
N LEU A 133 -33.57 -18.45 -8.67
CA LEU A 133 -34.43 -18.52 -7.49
C LEU A 133 -34.38 -17.16 -6.80
N GLU A 134 -35.46 -16.38 -6.91
CA GLU A 134 -35.61 -15.09 -6.24
C GLU A 134 -36.52 -15.24 -5.02
N VAL A 135 -35.96 -15.16 -3.82
CA VAL A 135 -36.70 -15.19 -2.56
C VAL A 135 -36.84 -13.77 -2.03
N GLY A 136 -38.03 -13.19 -2.14
CA GLY A 136 -38.34 -11.90 -1.55
C GLY A 136 -38.49 -11.96 -0.03
N GLY A 137 -38.26 -10.84 0.65
CA GLY A 137 -38.48 -10.69 2.08
C GLY A 137 -37.39 -11.27 2.97
N ALA A 138 -37.64 -11.26 4.29
CA ALA A 138 -36.68 -11.77 5.25
C ALA A 138 -36.82 -13.29 5.40
N PHE A 139 -35.82 -14.06 4.94
CA PHE A 139 -35.82 -15.52 5.07
C PHE A 139 -35.10 -15.94 6.35
N GLN A 140 -35.83 -16.53 7.30
CA GLN A 140 -35.31 -16.84 8.64
C GLN A 140 -34.68 -18.23 8.77
N ARG A 141 -34.68 -19.07 7.72
CA ARG A 141 -34.18 -20.45 7.79
C ARG A 141 -33.28 -20.84 6.60
N ALA A 142 -33.14 -22.13 6.29
CA ALA A 142 -32.14 -22.67 5.37
C ALA A 142 -32.63 -22.80 3.92
N ILE A 143 -31.77 -22.45 2.96
CA ILE A 143 -31.88 -22.88 1.56
C ILE A 143 -30.85 -23.99 1.35
N VAL A 144 -31.27 -25.15 0.86
CA VAL A 144 -30.39 -26.28 0.55
C VAL A 144 -30.50 -26.57 -0.94
N VAL A 145 -29.41 -26.35 -1.68
CA VAL A 145 -29.35 -26.60 -3.12
C VAL A 145 -28.35 -27.72 -3.40
N ALA A 146 -28.81 -28.84 -3.94
CA ALA A 146 -27.89 -29.91 -4.33
C ALA A 146 -27.05 -29.47 -5.54
N GLU A 147 -27.69 -29.06 -6.65
CA GLU A 147 -27.00 -28.55 -7.83
C GLU A 147 -27.35 -27.09 -8.16
N LEU A 148 -26.36 -26.20 -8.24
CA LEU A 148 -26.56 -24.79 -8.63
C LEU A 148 -25.74 -24.46 -9.89
N SER A 149 -26.43 -24.11 -10.97
CA SER A 149 -25.84 -23.62 -12.23
C SER A 149 -26.42 -22.26 -12.66
N GLY A 150 -27.47 -21.78 -11.98
CA GLY A 150 -28.06 -20.46 -12.13
C GLY A 150 -27.83 -19.56 -10.90
N PHE A 151 -28.78 -18.68 -10.57
CA PHE A 151 -28.65 -17.68 -9.50
C PHE A 151 -29.60 -17.93 -8.33
N VAL A 152 -29.11 -17.77 -7.10
CA VAL A 152 -29.96 -17.59 -5.92
C VAL A 152 -29.90 -16.13 -5.51
N ARG A 153 -31.05 -15.44 -5.53
CA ARG A 153 -31.17 -14.04 -5.09
C ARG A 153 -32.12 -13.95 -3.91
N CYS A 154 -31.68 -13.40 -2.78
CA CYS A 154 -32.53 -13.22 -1.60
C CYS A 154 -32.33 -11.86 -0.93
N GLN A 155 -33.33 -11.33 -0.22
CA GLN A 155 -33.19 -10.06 0.51
C GLN A 155 -32.52 -10.24 1.87
N THR A 156 -32.94 -11.22 2.67
CA THR A 156 -32.15 -11.67 3.84
C THR A 156 -32.11 -13.19 3.83
N LEU A 157 -31.11 -13.77 4.48
CA LEU A 157 -30.92 -15.22 4.53
C LEU A 157 -30.34 -15.61 5.89
N ALA A 158 -30.92 -16.64 6.51
CA ALA A 158 -30.36 -17.23 7.72
C ALA A 158 -29.32 -18.31 7.39
N SER A 159 -29.56 -19.21 6.43
CA SER A 159 -28.49 -20.10 5.95
C SER A 159 -28.71 -20.58 4.51
N LEU A 160 -27.61 -20.87 3.81
CA LEU A 160 -27.59 -21.46 2.48
C LEU A 160 -26.53 -22.57 2.44
N THR A 161 -26.91 -23.79 2.11
CA THR A 161 -25.96 -24.86 1.79
C THR A 161 -26.10 -25.21 0.31
N ALA A 162 -25.03 -25.13 -0.46
CA ALA A 162 -24.97 -25.59 -1.85
C ALA A 162 -23.89 -26.67 -2.00
N THR A 163 -24.23 -27.89 -2.42
CA THR A 163 -23.34 -29.07 -2.22
C THR A 163 -22.63 -29.57 -3.48
N GLU A 164 -23.09 -29.24 -4.69
CA GLU A 164 -22.48 -29.74 -5.94
C GLU A 164 -22.71 -28.79 -7.13
N LEU A 165 -21.76 -27.91 -7.47
CA LEU A 165 -21.89 -27.07 -8.69
C LEU A 165 -21.46 -27.87 -9.93
N VAL A 166 -22.34 -27.91 -10.93
CA VAL A 166 -22.24 -28.79 -12.11
C VAL A 166 -20.88 -28.62 -12.84
N PRO A 167 -20.19 -29.71 -13.23
CA PRO A 167 -18.84 -29.65 -13.83
C PRO A 167 -18.71 -28.95 -15.20
N TYR A 168 -19.81 -28.52 -15.84
CA TYR A 168 -19.80 -28.15 -17.25
C TYR A 168 -20.18 -26.69 -17.51
N GLY A 169 -19.17 -25.81 -17.59
CA GLY A 169 -19.19 -24.55 -18.35
C GLY A 169 -20.07 -23.39 -17.86
N SER A 170 -21.03 -23.63 -16.96
CA SER A 170 -21.91 -22.61 -16.39
C SER A 170 -21.75 -22.54 -14.88
N ARG A 171 -21.10 -21.48 -14.42
CA ARG A 171 -20.88 -21.22 -13.00
C ARG A 171 -22.09 -20.45 -12.44
N GLY A 172 -22.72 -20.99 -11.41
CA GLY A 172 -23.86 -20.37 -10.75
C GLY A 172 -23.45 -19.21 -9.83
N GLY A 173 -24.41 -18.35 -9.48
CA GLY A 173 -24.19 -17.16 -8.66
C GLY A 173 -25.08 -17.11 -7.42
N ILE A 174 -24.63 -16.43 -6.38
CA ILE A 174 -25.41 -16.14 -5.17
C ILE A 174 -25.39 -14.63 -4.95
N GLU A 175 -26.56 -14.01 -4.82
CA GLU A 175 -26.69 -12.58 -4.58
C GLU A 175 -27.65 -12.31 -3.40
N ILE A 176 -27.15 -11.80 -2.29
CA ILE A 176 -27.93 -11.44 -1.11
C ILE A 176 -28.05 -9.92 -1.09
N LEU A 177 -29.26 -9.39 -1.29
CA LEU A 177 -29.52 -7.95 -1.44
C LEU A 177 -29.60 -7.17 -0.11
N GLY A 178 -29.55 -7.85 1.04
CA GLY A 178 -29.68 -7.23 2.36
C GLY A 178 -28.88 -7.97 3.43
N ASN A 179 -29.24 -7.79 4.71
CA ASN A 179 -28.46 -8.31 5.83
C ASN A 179 -28.46 -9.85 5.90
N PHE A 180 -27.36 -10.42 6.38
CA PHE A 180 -27.15 -11.87 6.47
C PHE A 180 -26.57 -12.27 7.83
N ASP A 181 -27.29 -13.07 8.59
CA ASP A 181 -26.95 -13.38 9.99
C ASP A 181 -26.72 -14.88 10.25
N GLY A 182 -26.43 -15.71 9.25
CA GLY A 182 -26.09 -17.12 9.52
C GLY A 182 -25.11 -17.78 8.58
N THR A 183 -25.33 -18.99 8.04
CA THR A 183 -24.24 -19.77 7.41
C THR A 183 -24.44 -20.02 5.92
N ILE A 184 -23.49 -19.58 5.09
CA ILE A 184 -23.37 -19.97 3.68
C ILE A 184 -22.30 -21.05 3.60
N ASN A 185 -22.62 -22.24 3.11
CA ASN A 185 -21.68 -23.32 2.88
C ASN A 185 -21.79 -23.78 1.42
N VAL A 186 -20.80 -23.49 0.59
CA VAL A 186 -20.81 -23.83 -0.84
C VAL A 186 -19.70 -24.83 -1.14
N VAL A 187 -20.03 -25.92 -1.81
CA VAL A 187 -19.12 -26.96 -2.26
C VAL A 187 -19.24 -27.06 -3.79
N GLY A 188 -18.24 -26.53 -4.51
CA GLY A 188 -18.20 -26.50 -5.98
C GLY A 188 -18.00 -25.09 -6.58
N PRO A 189 -17.54 -24.96 -7.83
CA PRO A 189 -17.11 -23.68 -8.42
C PRO A 189 -18.25 -22.65 -8.64
N LEU A 190 -18.17 -21.46 -8.03
CA LEU A 190 -19.12 -20.34 -8.16
C LEU A 190 -18.63 -19.28 -9.16
N ALA A 191 -19.56 -18.66 -9.88
CA ALA A 191 -19.29 -17.47 -10.70
C ALA A 191 -19.18 -16.26 -9.78
N ASN A 192 -20.21 -16.01 -8.99
CA ASN A 192 -20.20 -14.88 -8.07
C ASN A 192 -20.90 -15.20 -6.75
N LEU A 193 -20.41 -14.60 -5.67
CA LEU A 193 -21.11 -14.49 -4.40
C LEU A 193 -21.09 -13.02 -4.02
N THR A 194 -22.25 -12.38 -4.03
CA THR A 194 -22.41 -10.96 -3.69
C THR A 194 -23.33 -10.83 -2.48
N VAL A 195 -22.91 -10.14 -1.42
CA VAL A 195 -23.74 -9.82 -0.25
C VAL A 195 -23.77 -8.32 -0.05
N HIS A 196 -24.91 -7.68 -0.32
CA HIS A 196 -25.12 -6.24 -0.31
C HIS A 196 -25.46 -5.66 1.06
N GLY A 197 -25.63 -6.46 2.13
CA GLY A 197 -25.95 -5.96 3.47
C GLY A 197 -24.89 -6.26 4.54
N SER A 198 -25.16 -5.83 5.77
CA SER A 198 -24.35 -6.19 6.94
C SER A 198 -24.45 -7.69 7.18
N THR A 199 -23.35 -8.28 7.62
CA THR A 199 -23.21 -9.74 7.69
C THR A 199 -22.70 -10.13 9.07
N SER A 200 -23.45 -10.88 9.88
CA SER A 200 -23.02 -11.36 11.21
C SER A 200 -22.82 -12.89 11.29
N GLY A 201 -22.86 -13.54 10.13
CA GLY A 201 -22.78 -14.99 9.96
C GLY A 201 -21.46 -15.51 9.38
N SER A 202 -21.37 -16.81 9.11
CA SER A 202 -20.21 -17.47 8.49
C SER A 202 -20.42 -17.76 7.00
N VAL A 203 -19.37 -17.58 6.19
CA VAL A 203 -19.36 -17.93 4.77
C VAL A 203 -18.22 -18.90 4.53
N THR A 204 -18.54 -20.12 4.15
CA THR A 204 -17.56 -21.15 3.79
C THR A 204 -17.77 -21.54 2.33
N VAL A 205 -16.73 -21.43 1.51
CA VAL A 205 -16.75 -21.90 0.12
C VAL A 205 -15.59 -22.86 -0.10
N TRP A 206 -15.87 -24.14 -0.32
CA TRP A 206 -14.90 -25.22 -0.47
C TRP A 206 -14.46 -25.44 -1.92
N SER A 207 -14.23 -24.35 -2.67
CA SER A 207 -14.08 -24.40 -4.13
C SER A 207 -13.73 -23.03 -4.73
N SER A 208 -13.57 -22.97 -6.05
CA SER A 208 -13.26 -21.72 -6.74
C SER A 208 -14.43 -20.74 -6.77
N VAL A 209 -14.18 -19.45 -6.55
CA VAL A 209 -15.14 -18.35 -6.76
C VAL A 209 -14.51 -17.35 -7.71
N ASP A 210 -15.16 -16.98 -8.81
CA ASP A 210 -14.57 -15.95 -9.68
C ASP A 210 -14.63 -14.58 -9.00
N ASP A 211 -15.82 -14.15 -8.58
CA ASP A 211 -16.04 -12.87 -7.90
C ASP A 211 -16.72 -13.04 -6.53
N LEU A 212 -16.01 -12.75 -5.44
CA LEU A 212 -16.60 -12.59 -4.11
C LEU A 212 -16.70 -11.11 -3.76
N THR A 213 -17.92 -10.62 -3.54
CA THR A 213 -18.19 -9.25 -3.07
C THR A 213 -19.02 -9.30 -1.79
N ILE A 214 -18.52 -8.70 -0.72
CA ILE A 214 -19.28 -8.50 0.53
C ILE A 214 -19.31 -7.00 0.82
N GLY A 215 -20.51 -6.45 1.00
CA GLY A 215 -20.80 -5.02 1.09
C GLY A 215 -21.44 -4.43 -0.19
N VAL A 216 -22.17 -3.32 -0.05
CA VAL A 216 -22.65 -2.52 -1.19
C VAL A 216 -21.57 -1.55 -1.66
N PRO A 217 -21.20 -1.55 -2.95
CA PRO A 217 -20.24 -0.58 -3.50
C PRO A 217 -20.72 0.89 -3.47
N GLU A 218 -22.02 1.14 -3.36
CA GLU A 218 -22.62 2.47 -3.58
C GLU A 218 -23.19 3.15 -2.31
N GLN A 219 -23.27 2.47 -1.17
CA GLN A 219 -23.77 3.08 0.08
C GLN A 219 -22.65 3.76 0.86
N ARG A 220 -22.90 5.00 1.29
CA ARG A 220 -21.99 5.83 2.10
C ARG A 220 -21.94 5.46 3.59
N ASP A 221 -22.80 4.56 4.04
CA ASP A 221 -22.86 4.15 5.45
C ASP A 221 -22.01 2.89 5.67
N PRO A 222 -21.17 2.84 6.72
CA PRO A 222 -20.28 1.72 6.96
C PRO A 222 -21.06 0.45 7.30
N LEU A 223 -21.03 -0.53 6.41
CA LEU A 223 -21.51 -1.88 6.72
C LEU A 223 -20.49 -2.61 7.59
N ALA A 224 -20.99 -3.31 8.61
CA ALA A 224 -20.19 -4.12 9.51
C ALA A 224 -20.33 -5.61 9.17
N HIS A 225 -19.20 -6.30 9.02
CA HIS A 225 -19.15 -7.76 9.06
C HIS A 225 -18.63 -8.23 10.42
N SER A 226 -19.37 -9.12 11.09
CA SER A 226 -18.96 -9.79 12.32
C SER A 226 -19.12 -11.30 12.16
N GLY A 227 -18.16 -11.95 11.51
CA GLY A 227 -18.22 -13.37 11.18
C GLY A 227 -16.90 -13.91 10.64
N SER A 228 -16.89 -15.18 10.24
CA SER A 228 -15.75 -15.83 9.60
C SER A 228 -16.06 -16.14 8.13
N ILE A 229 -15.11 -15.83 7.26
CA ILE A 229 -15.17 -16.18 5.84
C ILE A 229 -14.00 -17.13 5.56
N LEU A 230 -14.31 -18.33 5.08
CA LEU A 230 -13.35 -19.35 4.65
C LEU A 230 -13.55 -19.65 3.16
N ILE A 231 -12.52 -19.44 2.35
CA ILE A 231 -12.58 -19.69 0.89
C ILE A 231 -11.48 -20.68 0.52
N GLY A 232 -11.83 -21.71 -0.25
CA GLY A 232 -10.97 -22.77 -0.77
C GLY A 232 -10.33 -22.44 -2.12
N ASP A 233 -9.78 -23.48 -2.75
CA ASP A 233 -8.62 -23.52 -3.66
C ASP A 233 -8.40 -22.43 -4.75
N TYR A 234 -9.39 -21.61 -5.18
CA TYR A 234 -9.15 -20.59 -6.22
C TYR A 234 -10.15 -19.42 -6.17
N ALA A 235 -9.78 -18.29 -5.56
CA ALA A 235 -10.54 -17.04 -5.71
C ALA A 235 -9.80 -16.09 -6.65
N ASN A 236 -10.42 -15.69 -7.76
CA ASN A 236 -9.80 -14.74 -8.69
C ASN A 236 -9.88 -13.29 -8.19
N ARG A 237 -10.89 -12.98 -7.37
CA ARG A 237 -11.07 -11.65 -6.77
C ARG A 237 -11.87 -11.74 -5.46
N VAL A 238 -11.23 -11.40 -4.34
CA VAL A 238 -11.91 -11.16 -3.06
C VAL A 238 -11.98 -9.65 -2.85
N LYS A 239 -13.18 -9.06 -2.96
CA LYS A 239 -13.41 -7.65 -2.64
C LYS A 239 -14.30 -7.56 -1.39
N ILE A 240 -13.75 -7.03 -0.32
CA ILE A 240 -14.51 -6.73 0.91
C ILE A 240 -14.68 -5.22 1.01
N VAL A 241 -15.93 -4.75 0.94
CA VAL A 241 -16.30 -3.35 1.05
C VAL A 241 -16.97 -3.16 2.42
N GLY A 242 -16.30 -2.46 3.34
CA GLY A 242 -16.83 -2.16 4.68
C GLY A 242 -15.88 -2.50 5.82
N ARG A 243 -16.37 -2.38 7.07
CA ARG A 243 -15.59 -2.66 8.28
C ARG A 243 -15.64 -4.15 8.62
N LEU A 244 -14.48 -4.81 8.58
CA LEU A 244 -14.31 -6.19 9.04
C LEU A 244 -14.03 -6.21 10.55
N SER A 245 -14.93 -6.82 11.33
CA SER A 245 -14.80 -6.99 12.78
C SER A 245 -14.66 -8.45 13.22
N GLY A 246 -14.18 -9.33 12.32
CA GLY A 246 -13.91 -10.75 12.57
C GLY A 246 -12.70 -11.26 11.79
N ASP A 247 -12.43 -12.56 11.87
CA ASP A 247 -11.30 -13.22 11.21
C ASP A 247 -11.68 -13.63 9.76
N LEU A 248 -10.91 -13.19 8.78
CA LEU A 248 -10.97 -13.65 7.39
C LEU A 248 -9.79 -14.62 7.16
N ALA A 249 -10.08 -15.90 6.97
CA ALA A 249 -9.07 -16.90 6.66
C ALA A 249 -9.30 -17.41 5.23
N ILE A 250 -8.42 -17.07 4.28
CA ILE A 250 -8.49 -17.58 2.89
C ILE A 250 -7.58 -18.79 2.80
N GLY A 251 -8.13 -19.98 3.07
CA GLY A 251 -7.39 -21.25 3.06
C GLY A 251 -7.20 -21.81 1.66
N LEU A 252 -6.05 -21.56 1.04
CA LEU A 252 -5.67 -22.20 -0.22
C LEU A 252 -4.97 -23.54 0.07
N GLY A 253 -5.47 -24.64 -0.53
CA GLY A 253 -4.92 -25.98 -0.39
C GLY A 253 -3.53 -26.13 -1.03
N THR A 254 -2.95 -27.32 -0.93
CA THR A 254 -1.53 -27.67 -1.20
C THR A 254 -1.07 -27.59 -2.67
N ALA A 255 -1.62 -26.69 -3.47
CA ALA A 255 -1.13 -26.35 -4.79
C ALA A 255 -0.72 -24.87 -4.81
N GLU A 256 0.36 -24.53 -5.50
CA GLU A 256 0.72 -23.14 -5.80
C GLU A 256 -0.48 -22.47 -6.49
N ALA A 257 -1.25 -21.70 -5.72
CA ALA A 257 -2.37 -20.91 -6.21
C ALA A 257 -1.95 -19.45 -6.19
N PHE A 258 -1.97 -18.84 -7.37
CA PHE A 258 -1.76 -17.40 -7.54
C PHE A 258 -3.06 -16.70 -7.14
N VAL A 259 -3.04 -15.93 -6.04
CA VAL A 259 -4.01 -14.82 -5.91
C VAL A 259 -3.52 -13.75 -6.87
N ASP A 260 -4.06 -13.78 -8.10
CA ASP A 260 -3.60 -12.93 -9.22
C ASP A 260 -3.65 -11.45 -8.84
N ARG A 261 -4.70 -10.97 -8.13
CA ARG A 261 -4.76 -9.61 -7.55
C ARG A 261 -5.70 -9.52 -6.35
N LEU A 262 -5.22 -9.11 -5.17
CA LEU A 262 -6.08 -8.64 -4.07
C LEU A 262 -6.17 -7.11 -4.13
N TYR A 263 -7.01 -6.63 -5.05
CA TYR A 263 -6.99 -5.22 -5.47
C TYR A 263 -7.45 -4.22 -4.40
N TRP A 264 -8.11 -4.64 -3.31
CA TRP A 264 -8.51 -3.73 -2.23
C TRP A 264 -9.06 -4.45 -0.99
N ILE A 265 -8.45 -4.23 0.18
CA ILE A 265 -9.08 -4.46 1.49
C ILE A 265 -9.32 -3.10 2.16
N GLY A 266 -10.57 -2.74 2.39
CA GLY A 266 -10.95 -1.41 2.89
C GLY A 266 -11.26 -0.45 1.73
N ASP A 267 -11.83 0.71 2.03
CA ASP A 267 -12.04 1.78 1.07
C ASP A 267 -11.17 2.97 1.54
N ASP A 268 -10.89 3.95 0.69
CA ASP A 268 -10.19 5.19 1.09
C ASP A 268 -11.08 6.11 1.98
N TYR A 269 -12.20 5.59 2.48
CA TYR A 269 -13.12 6.36 3.31
C TYR A 269 -12.56 6.54 4.74
N PRO A 270 -12.65 7.75 5.31
CA PRO A 270 -12.30 7.97 6.71
C PRO A 270 -13.18 7.08 7.61
N GLY A 271 -12.59 6.09 8.27
CA GLY A 271 -13.27 5.19 9.21
C GLY A 271 -13.39 3.73 8.77
N SER A 272 -13.01 3.36 7.53
CA SER A 272 -12.70 1.96 7.20
C SER A 272 -11.38 1.58 7.86
N GLY A 273 -11.36 0.46 8.57
CA GLY A 273 -10.14 -0.07 9.18
C GLY A 273 -10.32 -1.53 9.58
N ILE A 274 -9.21 -2.26 9.62
CA ILE A 274 -9.21 -3.69 9.94
C ILE A 274 -8.95 -3.83 11.44
N ALA A 275 -9.93 -4.33 12.18
CA ALA A 275 -9.80 -4.56 13.63
C ALA A 275 -9.54 -6.03 13.99
N GLY A 276 -9.75 -6.96 13.05
CA GLY A 276 -9.55 -8.40 13.20
C GLY A 276 -8.32 -8.93 12.46
N SER A 277 -8.22 -10.26 12.32
CA SER A 277 -7.13 -10.88 11.57
C SER A 277 -7.54 -11.25 10.14
N ILE A 278 -6.64 -11.08 9.19
CA ILE A 278 -6.73 -11.56 7.83
C ILE A 278 -5.56 -12.50 7.62
N SER A 279 -5.83 -13.76 7.24
CA SER A 279 -4.80 -14.72 6.89
C SER A 279 -4.98 -15.16 5.44
N VAL A 280 -3.95 -14.93 4.63
CA VAL A 280 -3.82 -15.38 3.23
C VAL A 280 -2.75 -16.45 3.19
N PHE A 281 -3.10 -17.65 2.73
CA PHE A 281 -2.13 -18.73 2.55
C PHE A 281 -1.68 -18.78 1.08
N GLY A 282 -0.37 -18.79 0.83
CA GLY A 282 0.20 -18.76 -0.53
C GLY A 282 0.74 -17.38 -0.92
N ASP A 283 1.09 -17.25 -2.20
CA ASP A 283 1.69 -16.04 -2.76
C ASP A 283 0.60 -15.04 -3.19
N VAL A 284 0.88 -13.75 -3.07
CA VAL A 284 0.00 -12.64 -3.43
C VAL A 284 0.73 -11.73 -4.41
N ASP A 285 0.15 -11.45 -5.57
CA ASP A 285 0.76 -10.50 -6.51
C ASP A 285 0.64 -9.06 -5.96
N ASP A 286 -0.58 -8.59 -5.76
CA ASP A 286 -0.87 -7.25 -5.24
C ASP A 286 -1.71 -7.32 -3.95
N LEU A 287 -1.18 -6.79 -2.84
CA LEU A 287 -1.87 -6.64 -1.55
C LEU A 287 -2.19 -5.16 -1.29
N ALA A 288 -3.40 -4.70 -1.62
CA ALA A 288 -3.82 -3.35 -1.23
C ALA A 288 -4.64 -3.36 0.06
N THR A 289 -4.23 -2.58 1.05
CA THR A 289 -4.98 -2.31 2.29
C THR A 289 -5.23 -0.81 2.40
N ALA A 290 -6.42 -0.42 2.84
CA ALA A 290 -6.81 0.97 2.96
C ALA A 290 -7.45 1.28 4.32
N GLY A 291 -7.16 2.48 4.81
CA GLY A 291 -7.59 2.98 6.10
C GLY A 291 -6.74 2.45 7.26
N PRO A 292 -6.89 3.00 8.47
CA PRO A 292 -6.07 2.60 9.60
C PRO A 292 -6.21 1.10 9.90
N LEU A 293 -5.08 0.37 9.86
CA LEU A 293 -5.01 -0.92 10.53
C LEU A 293 -5.02 -0.62 12.02
N PHE A 294 -6.12 -0.96 12.71
CA PHE A 294 -6.22 -0.71 14.14
C PHE A 294 -5.12 -1.48 14.89
N PRO A 295 -4.74 -1.08 16.11
CA PRO A 295 -3.70 -1.76 16.89
C PRO A 295 -3.90 -3.28 17.07
N SER A 296 -5.14 -3.76 16.98
CA SER A 296 -5.47 -5.20 17.06
C SER A 296 -5.54 -5.92 15.71
N GLY A 297 -5.47 -5.18 14.60
CA GLY A 297 -5.56 -5.73 13.26
C GLY A 297 -4.30 -6.51 12.90
N VAL A 298 -4.46 -7.70 12.31
CA VAL A 298 -3.34 -8.52 11.84
C VAL A 298 -3.60 -8.92 10.40
N VAL A 299 -2.69 -8.67 9.48
CA VAL A 299 -2.70 -9.21 8.12
C VAL A 299 -1.52 -10.15 8.01
N TRP A 300 -1.77 -11.42 7.72
CA TRP A 300 -0.78 -12.47 7.60
C TRP A 300 -0.85 -13.07 6.21
N VAL A 301 0.23 -12.98 5.43
CA VAL A 301 0.40 -13.67 4.16
C VAL A 301 1.47 -14.74 4.35
N SER A 302 1.22 -16.00 4.04
CA SER A 302 2.22 -17.07 4.30
C SER A 302 3.28 -17.23 3.20
N GLY A 303 3.01 -16.75 1.99
CA GLY A 303 3.90 -16.80 0.83
C GLY A 303 4.60 -15.48 0.52
N ASP A 304 4.96 -15.32 -0.75
CA ASP A 304 5.55 -14.09 -1.29
C ASP A 304 4.47 -13.01 -1.50
N VAL A 305 4.84 -11.74 -1.41
CA VAL A 305 3.99 -10.60 -1.80
C VAL A 305 4.74 -9.78 -2.84
N ASN A 306 4.28 -9.71 -4.10
CA ASN A 306 5.02 -8.96 -5.13
C ASN A 306 4.89 -7.44 -4.94
N SER A 307 3.71 -6.95 -4.59
CA SER A 307 3.46 -5.56 -4.23
C SER A 307 2.47 -5.44 -3.08
N CYS A 308 2.65 -4.44 -2.22
CA CYS A 308 1.70 -4.12 -1.16
C CYS A 308 1.48 -2.60 -1.08
N GLY A 309 0.24 -2.14 -1.21
CA GLY A 309 -0.13 -0.75 -0.95
C GLY A 309 -0.84 -0.66 0.39
N HIS A 310 -0.46 0.27 1.26
CA HIS A 310 -1.23 0.62 2.45
C HIS A 310 -1.56 2.11 2.43
N SER A 311 -2.85 2.50 2.44
CA SER A 311 -3.24 3.91 2.65
C SER A 311 -3.59 4.19 4.11
N GLY A 312 -2.89 5.14 4.72
CA GLY A 312 -3.11 5.56 6.10
C GLY A 312 -2.14 4.94 7.11
N THR A 313 -2.46 5.11 8.40
CA THR A 313 -1.61 4.65 9.50
C THR A 313 -1.72 3.15 9.72
N LEU A 314 -0.58 2.46 9.75
CA LEU A 314 -0.49 1.05 10.11
C LEU A 314 -0.21 0.94 11.61
N ASP A 315 -1.24 0.79 12.45
CA ASP A 315 -1.06 0.54 13.90
C ASP A 315 -1.02 -0.97 14.23
N GLY A 316 -1.50 -1.84 13.33
CA GLY A 316 -1.58 -3.30 13.50
C GLY A 316 -0.32 -4.08 13.10
N VAL A 317 -0.47 -5.36 12.75
CA VAL A 317 0.63 -6.22 12.27
C VAL A 317 0.41 -6.59 10.81
N LEU A 318 1.41 -6.41 9.95
CA LEU A 318 1.48 -6.99 8.61
C LEU A 318 2.63 -8.00 8.57
N HIS A 319 2.32 -9.27 8.41
CA HIS A 319 3.28 -10.36 8.29
C HIS A 319 3.27 -10.91 6.86
N VAL A 320 4.43 -10.99 6.22
CA VAL A 320 4.67 -11.62 4.92
C VAL A 320 5.64 -12.78 5.15
N GLY A 321 5.20 -14.01 5.00
CA GLY A 321 5.93 -15.20 5.46
C GLY A 321 7.17 -15.53 4.64
N ARG A 322 7.30 -14.98 3.43
CA ARG A 322 8.47 -15.16 2.57
C ARG A 322 9.02 -13.83 2.08
N ASP A 323 9.08 -13.61 0.77
CA ASP A 323 9.71 -12.45 0.17
C ASP A 323 8.68 -11.36 -0.06
N LEU A 324 9.10 -10.12 0.14
CA LEU A 324 8.32 -8.95 -0.26
C LEU A 324 9.01 -8.29 -1.46
N GLY A 325 8.30 -8.13 -2.56
CA GLY A 325 8.68 -7.27 -3.67
C GLY A 325 8.63 -5.81 -3.23
N SER A 326 7.55 -5.07 -3.47
CA SER A 326 7.48 -3.65 -3.13
C SER A 326 6.28 -3.28 -2.28
N THR A 327 6.50 -2.75 -1.08
CA THR A 327 5.49 -2.08 -0.27
C THR A 327 5.59 -0.57 -0.36
N TRP A 328 4.43 0.07 -0.51
CA TRP A 328 4.23 1.50 -0.42
C TRP A 328 3.21 1.78 0.69
N ILE A 329 3.62 2.50 1.73
CA ILE A 329 2.72 3.07 2.72
C ILE A 329 2.47 4.51 2.26
N ASN A 330 1.30 4.71 1.65
CA ASN A 330 0.85 5.91 0.97
C ASN A 330 0.77 7.14 1.90
N PRO A 331 0.76 8.36 1.30
CA PRO A 331 0.91 9.64 1.98
C PRO A 331 0.13 9.80 3.29
N GLY A 332 0.85 10.20 4.35
CA GLY A 332 0.31 10.63 5.64
C GLY A 332 0.08 9.51 6.65
N GLY A 333 0.49 8.28 6.29
CA GLY A 333 0.41 7.11 7.15
C GLY A 333 1.67 6.85 7.95
N ASP A 334 1.63 6.99 9.28
CA ASP A 334 2.68 6.46 10.15
C ASP A 334 2.69 4.92 10.15
N LEU A 335 3.87 4.32 10.29
CA LEU A 335 4.00 2.92 10.70
C LEU A 335 4.18 2.86 12.22
N ARG A 336 3.10 2.63 12.97
CA ARG A 336 3.16 2.52 14.44
C ARG A 336 3.14 1.09 14.96
N GLY A 337 2.64 0.17 14.14
CA GLY A 337 2.52 -1.25 14.41
C GLY A 337 3.77 -2.04 14.03
N MET A 338 3.60 -3.22 13.44
CA MET A 338 4.70 -4.08 13.03
C MET A 338 4.54 -4.54 11.58
N VAL A 339 5.61 -4.45 10.78
CA VAL A 339 5.73 -5.13 9.49
C VAL A 339 6.82 -6.16 9.62
N GLU A 340 6.50 -7.43 9.35
CA GLU A 340 7.43 -8.54 9.40
C GLU A 340 7.49 -9.21 8.03
N ILE A 341 8.69 -9.34 7.47
CA ILE A 341 8.97 -10.03 6.21
C ILE A 341 9.84 -11.23 6.56
N GLY A 342 9.35 -12.44 6.36
CA GLY A 342 9.98 -13.68 6.85
C GLY A 342 11.30 -14.03 6.14
N ARG A 343 11.52 -13.50 4.93
CA ARG A 343 12.75 -13.73 4.16
C ARG A 343 13.33 -12.42 3.60
N ASP A 344 13.31 -12.24 2.27
CA ASP A 344 14.03 -11.18 1.60
C ASP A 344 13.10 -10.02 1.21
N LEU A 345 13.55 -8.78 1.43
CA LEU A 345 12.95 -7.59 0.80
C LEU A 345 13.59 -7.40 -0.58
N LYS A 346 12.91 -7.85 -1.65
CA LYS A 346 13.40 -7.84 -3.03
C LYS A 346 13.24 -6.48 -3.73
N GLY A 347 12.17 -5.75 -3.43
CA GLY A 347 11.92 -4.40 -3.93
C GLY A 347 12.06 -3.40 -2.79
N GLN A 348 11.01 -2.66 -2.45
CA GLN A 348 11.15 -1.54 -1.51
C GLN A 348 10.11 -1.53 -0.40
N VAL A 349 10.44 -0.93 0.75
CA VAL A 349 9.45 -0.45 1.72
C VAL A 349 9.60 1.05 1.77
N LEU A 350 8.60 1.78 1.25
CA LEU A 350 8.57 3.24 1.29
C LEU A 350 7.45 3.71 2.23
N LEU A 351 7.80 4.51 3.22
CA LEU A 351 6.87 5.27 4.04
C LEU A 351 6.88 6.71 3.52
N ASP A 352 5.83 7.08 2.80
CA ASP A 352 5.74 8.41 2.21
C ASP A 352 4.94 9.34 3.15
N TYR A 353 5.55 10.45 3.57
CA TYR A 353 4.97 11.43 4.50
C TYR A 353 4.58 10.88 5.88
N GLY A 354 5.19 9.76 6.29
CA GLY A 354 4.89 9.07 7.53
C GLY A 354 6.14 8.85 8.37
N SER A 355 5.98 8.82 9.70
CA SER A 355 7.05 8.39 10.60
C SER A 355 6.98 6.89 10.85
N LEU A 356 8.13 6.25 11.08
CA LEU A 356 8.20 4.88 11.56
C LEU A 356 8.37 4.90 13.08
N SER A 357 7.30 4.66 13.84
CA SER A 357 7.35 4.54 15.32
C SER A 357 7.18 3.11 15.83
N GLY A 358 6.83 2.19 14.94
CA GLY A 358 6.67 0.76 15.19
C GLY A 358 7.92 -0.06 14.88
N THR A 359 7.74 -1.28 14.36
CA THR A 359 8.85 -2.17 13.98
C THR A 359 8.73 -2.62 12.53
N LEU A 360 9.80 -2.50 11.75
CA LEU A 360 9.97 -3.15 10.47
C LEU A 360 11.05 -4.23 10.61
N SER A 361 10.69 -5.51 10.47
CA SER A 361 11.58 -6.65 10.63
C SER A 361 11.70 -7.45 9.32
N ILE A 362 12.91 -7.69 8.87
CA ILE A 362 13.25 -8.49 7.68
C ILE A 362 14.07 -9.70 8.11
N GLY A 363 13.54 -10.90 7.86
CA GLY A 363 14.06 -12.17 8.38
C GLY A 363 15.35 -12.63 7.70
N ARG A 364 15.70 -12.08 6.53
CA ARG A 364 16.92 -12.44 5.82
C ARG A 364 17.63 -11.24 5.18
N HIS A 365 17.46 -10.94 3.90
CA HIS A 365 18.23 -9.89 3.22
C HIS A 365 17.36 -8.70 2.80
N VAL A 366 17.94 -7.50 2.81
CA VAL A 366 17.37 -6.35 2.10
C VAL A 366 18.08 -6.22 0.76
N LEU A 367 17.44 -6.66 -0.32
CA LEU A 367 17.98 -6.63 -1.69
C LEU A 367 17.61 -5.37 -2.45
N GLY A 368 16.45 -4.77 -2.15
CA GLY A 368 16.11 -3.44 -2.66
C GLY A 368 16.27 -2.37 -1.57
N ARG A 369 15.28 -1.53 -1.29
CA ARG A 369 15.46 -0.33 -0.44
C ARG A 369 14.44 -0.15 0.67
N ILE A 370 14.85 0.48 1.76
CA ILE A 370 13.94 0.98 2.81
C ILE A 370 14.03 2.50 2.79
N GLY A 371 12.90 3.19 2.66
CA GLY A 371 12.83 4.65 2.62
C GLY A 371 11.76 5.18 3.57
N ILE A 372 12.12 6.13 4.42
CA ILE A 372 11.18 6.99 5.16
C ILE A 372 11.32 8.36 4.51
N THR A 373 10.41 8.69 3.59
CA THR A 373 10.58 9.82 2.67
C THR A 373 9.51 10.88 2.87
N ASN A 374 9.86 12.11 2.55
CA ASN A 374 8.93 13.22 2.44
C ASN A 374 8.99 13.77 1.02
N ALA A 375 8.24 13.18 0.09
CA ALA A 375 8.38 13.55 -1.32
C ALA A 375 7.87 14.97 -1.68
N GLN A 376 7.20 15.68 -0.76
CA GLN A 376 6.77 17.07 -0.92
C GLN A 376 7.05 17.86 0.36
N LEU A 377 8.17 18.57 0.36
CA LEU A 377 8.36 19.76 1.20
C LEU A 377 7.16 20.71 1.00
N PRO A 378 6.55 21.29 2.06
CA PRO A 378 7.09 21.47 3.41
C PRO A 378 6.40 20.62 4.50
N ALA A 379 5.94 19.40 4.21
CA ALA A 379 5.36 18.54 5.26
C ALA A 379 6.42 18.27 6.35
N GLY A 380 6.02 18.12 7.62
CA GLY A 380 6.95 17.98 8.74
C GLY A 380 7.92 16.79 8.61
N PRO A 381 8.98 16.74 9.45
CA PRO A 381 10.03 15.73 9.33
C PRO A 381 9.48 14.30 9.52
N CYS A 382 9.75 13.42 8.56
CA CYS A 382 9.41 12.00 8.61
C CYS A 382 10.47 11.25 9.40
N ASN A 383 10.21 10.97 10.67
CA ASN A 383 11.22 10.47 11.60
C ASN A 383 11.18 8.94 11.76
N LEU A 384 12.34 8.36 12.04
CA LEU A 384 12.46 7.02 12.59
C LEU A 384 12.48 7.10 14.13
N LEU A 385 11.37 6.74 14.75
CA LEU A 385 11.18 6.66 16.21
C LEU A 385 11.15 5.21 16.73
N GLY A 386 10.95 4.26 15.81
CA GLY A 386 10.78 2.83 16.08
C GLY A 386 12.03 2.02 15.75
N THR A 387 11.85 0.80 15.26
CA THR A 387 12.95 -0.12 14.95
C THR A 387 12.88 -0.62 13.51
N ILE A 388 14.02 -0.56 12.80
CA ILE A 388 14.28 -1.33 11.58
C ILE A 388 15.23 -2.45 11.96
N GLN A 389 14.87 -3.70 11.65
CA GLN A 389 15.67 -4.88 11.96
C GLN A 389 15.84 -5.75 10.71
N VAL A 390 17.07 -6.13 10.40
CA VAL A 390 17.43 -7.02 9.28
C VAL A 390 18.26 -8.17 9.83
N SER A 391 17.72 -9.39 9.79
CA SER A 391 18.36 -10.59 10.35
C SER A 391 19.53 -11.14 9.53
N GLY A 392 19.73 -10.67 8.30
CA GLY A 392 20.87 -11.01 7.46
C GLY A 392 21.48 -9.77 6.81
N ASP A 393 22.03 -9.93 5.60
CA ASP A 393 22.75 -8.85 4.91
C ASP A 393 21.84 -7.68 4.48
N LEU A 394 22.36 -6.46 4.62
CA LEU A 394 21.86 -5.26 3.94
C LEU A 394 22.60 -5.11 2.60
N ARG A 395 21.86 -5.19 1.48
CA ARG A 395 22.41 -5.19 0.12
C ARG A 395 21.89 -4.08 -0.78
N GLY A 396 20.88 -3.35 -0.33
CA GLY A 396 20.50 -2.05 -0.89
C GLY A 396 20.34 -1.01 0.21
N PRO A 397 19.85 0.20 -0.11
CA PRO A 397 19.94 1.34 0.79
C PRO A 397 18.84 1.39 1.85
N VAL A 398 19.18 1.97 3.01
CA VAL A 398 18.23 2.49 4.00
C VAL A 398 18.34 4.01 4.01
N TRP A 399 17.24 4.70 3.77
CA TRP A 399 17.20 6.16 3.75
C TRP A 399 16.11 6.69 4.68
N VAL A 400 16.47 7.63 5.54
CA VAL A 400 15.55 8.35 6.43
C VAL A 400 15.70 9.83 6.14
N HIS A 401 14.67 10.44 5.54
CA HIS A 401 14.70 11.86 5.16
C HIS A 401 14.50 12.81 6.36
N GLY A 402 13.88 12.34 7.45
CA GLY A 402 13.89 13.07 8.71
C GLY A 402 15.02 12.58 9.63
N GLY A 403 14.86 12.80 10.93
CA GLY A 403 15.80 12.32 11.93
C GLY A 403 15.52 10.88 12.40
N VAL A 404 16.55 10.23 12.92
CA VAL A 404 16.40 9.03 13.76
C VAL A 404 16.42 9.48 15.22
N ARG A 405 15.25 9.48 15.86
CA ARG A 405 15.00 10.15 17.15
C ARG A 405 14.56 9.14 18.20
N GLY A 406 15.52 8.49 18.85
CA GLY A 406 15.30 7.34 19.74
C GLY A 406 14.97 6.04 18.99
N GLY A 407 15.18 6.04 17.68
CA GLY A 407 14.98 4.88 16.80
C GLY A 407 16.20 3.96 16.76
N LEU A 408 15.98 2.74 16.29
CA LEU A 408 17.00 1.69 16.18
C LEU A 408 17.07 1.17 14.74
N ILE A 409 18.27 1.05 14.18
CA ILE A 409 18.53 0.32 12.94
C ILE A 409 19.50 -0.82 13.27
N LYS A 410 19.05 -2.06 13.12
CA LYS A 410 19.85 -3.25 13.45
C LYS A 410 20.01 -4.15 12.24
N ILE A 411 21.25 -4.37 11.82
CA ILE A 411 21.64 -5.25 10.72
C ILE A 411 22.48 -6.39 11.31
N TYR A 412 21.91 -7.59 11.41
CA TYR A 412 22.60 -8.75 11.99
C TYR A 412 23.61 -9.41 11.03
N GLY A 413 23.48 -9.16 9.72
CA GLY A 413 24.43 -9.63 8.70
C GLY A 413 25.40 -8.56 8.22
N ASP A 414 25.95 -8.76 7.03
CA ASP A 414 26.93 -7.84 6.43
C ASP A 414 26.26 -6.66 5.70
N MET A 415 26.99 -5.55 5.55
CA MET A 415 26.70 -4.56 4.52
C MET A 415 27.59 -4.83 3.31
N LYS A 416 27.00 -5.34 2.21
CA LYS A 416 27.71 -5.61 0.96
C LYS A 416 26.77 -5.55 -0.26
N PRO A 417 27.26 -5.24 -1.46
CA PRO A 417 26.43 -5.21 -2.67
C PRO A 417 25.70 -6.53 -2.95
N ALA A 418 24.53 -6.47 -3.59
CA ALA A 418 23.79 -7.67 -4.01
C ALA A 418 24.54 -8.54 -5.04
N GLY A 419 25.49 -7.95 -5.76
CA GLY A 419 26.37 -8.58 -6.74
C GLY A 419 27.48 -7.62 -7.20
N PRO A 420 28.42 -8.06 -8.06
CA PRO A 420 29.63 -7.30 -8.41
C PRO A 420 29.37 -5.97 -9.13
N ASN A 421 28.19 -5.81 -9.74
CA ASN A 421 27.78 -4.59 -10.45
C ASN A 421 26.59 -3.89 -9.75
N ALA A 422 26.16 -4.37 -8.59
CA ALA A 422 25.10 -3.73 -7.84
C ALA A 422 25.67 -2.50 -7.11
N PRO A 423 24.89 -1.42 -6.94
CA PRO A 423 25.31 -0.30 -6.10
C PRO A 423 25.60 -0.78 -4.68
N ALA A 424 26.53 -0.11 -4.01
CA ALA A 424 26.85 -0.41 -2.62
C ALA A 424 25.67 -0.02 -1.71
N PRO A 425 25.39 -0.83 -0.65
CA PRO A 425 24.39 -0.46 0.34
C PRO A 425 24.92 0.68 1.21
N TYR A 426 24.01 1.54 1.64
CA TYR A 426 24.31 2.63 2.58
C TYR A 426 23.15 2.84 3.55
N ILE A 427 23.44 3.50 4.66
CA ILE A 427 22.43 4.04 5.58
C ILE A 427 22.57 5.56 5.54
N GLN A 428 21.54 6.25 5.07
CA GLN A 428 21.53 7.70 4.95
C GLN A 428 20.43 8.28 5.85
N ILE A 429 20.81 9.25 6.67
CA ILE A 429 19.91 10.01 7.51
C ILE A 429 20.10 11.47 7.11
N ASP A 430 19.07 12.09 6.56
CA ASP A 430 19.15 13.50 6.17
C ASP A 430 18.97 14.41 7.38
N GLY A 431 18.27 13.96 8.44
CA GLY A 431 18.08 14.74 9.66
C GLY A 431 18.93 14.33 10.87
N ALA A 432 18.57 14.86 12.04
CA ALA A 432 19.27 14.60 13.31
C ALA A 432 19.33 13.11 13.69
N PHE A 433 20.51 12.67 14.18
CA PHE A 433 20.73 11.34 14.74
C PHE A 433 20.77 11.40 16.27
N GLY A 434 19.60 11.34 16.91
CA GLY A 434 19.45 11.29 18.35
C GLY A 434 18.44 12.27 18.94
N ALA A 435 18.74 12.76 20.15
CA ALA A 435 17.74 12.96 21.20
C ALA A 435 16.69 14.07 20.93
N TYR A 436 15.58 13.65 20.32
CA TYR A 436 14.26 14.12 20.71
C TYR A 436 13.85 13.41 22.02
N GLN A 437 13.51 14.16 23.06
CA GLN A 437 13.06 13.61 24.36
C GLN A 437 14.08 12.70 25.08
N SER A 438 15.39 12.97 25.00
CA SER A 438 16.43 12.24 25.75
C SER A 438 16.52 10.72 25.49
N ARG A 439 16.12 10.27 24.29
CA ARG A 439 16.33 8.88 23.85
C ARG A 439 17.48 8.84 22.85
N ASP A 440 18.47 8.01 23.18
CA ASP A 440 19.61 7.74 22.32
C ASP A 440 19.17 6.91 21.12
N SER A 441 19.72 7.22 19.94
CA SER A 441 19.53 6.43 18.72
C SER A 441 20.68 5.44 18.53
N LEU A 442 20.43 4.31 17.89
CA LEU A 442 21.44 3.28 17.65
C LEU A 442 21.35 2.74 16.22
N ILE A 443 22.48 2.77 15.52
CA ILE A 443 22.72 1.94 14.34
C ILE A 443 23.68 0.83 14.76
N GLU A 444 23.31 -0.42 14.56
CA GLU A 444 24.12 -1.59 14.94
C GLU A 444 24.22 -2.55 13.76
N ILE A 445 25.44 -2.82 13.31
CA ILE A 445 25.76 -3.78 12.26
C ILE A 445 26.64 -4.85 12.90
N ASP A 446 26.12 -6.06 13.08
CA ASP A 446 26.85 -7.16 13.72
C ASP A 446 27.83 -7.84 12.76
N GLY A 447 27.51 -7.85 11.46
CA GLY A 447 28.36 -8.41 10.42
C GLY A 447 29.49 -7.48 10.00
N GLN A 448 30.03 -7.73 8.82
CA GLN A 448 31.13 -6.95 8.27
C GLN A 448 30.61 -5.83 7.37
N PHE A 449 31.23 -4.65 7.51
CA PHE A 449 31.22 -3.61 6.49
C PHE A 449 32.17 -4.09 5.36
N LEU A 450 31.66 -4.54 4.20
CA LEU A 450 32.47 -5.06 3.07
C LEU A 450 32.16 -4.40 1.72
N GLY A 451 33.20 -4.07 0.93
CA GLY A 451 33.10 -3.53 -0.44
C GLY A 451 33.11 -1.99 -0.56
N ASP A 452 33.77 -1.46 -1.59
CA ASP A 452 33.95 -0.01 -1.78
C ASP A 452 32.59 0.69 -2.02
N GLY A 453 32.42 1.91 -1.49
CA GLY A 453 31.20 2.71 -1.65
C GLY A 453 30.08 2.50 -0.61
N ARG A 454 30.30 1.65 0.41
CA ARG A 454 29.41 1.52 1.56
C ARG A 454 29.63 2.67 2.54
N PHE A 455 28.57 3.25 3.08
CA PHE A 455 28.71 4.30 4.09
C PHE A 455 27.50 4.37 5.01
N ILE A 456 27.71 5.01 6.16
CA ILE A 456 26.65 5.57 7.00
C ILE A 456 26.84 7.08 6.95
N THR A 457 25.80 7.84 6.66
CA THR A 457 25.85 9.31 6.69
C THR A 457 24.71 9.85 7.52
N ILE A 458 25.02 10.86 8.31
CA ILE A 458 24.13 11.60 9.23
C ILE A 458 24.20 13.06 8.80
N ASP A 459 23.05 13.72 8.78
CA ASP A 459 22.91 15.09 8.26
C ASP A 459 23.34 15.19 6.79
N PHE A 460 22.89 14.27 5.94
CA PHE A 460 23.44 14.11 4.58
C PHE A 460 23.50 15.39 3.72
N ASP A 461 22.63 16.36 3.97
CA ASP A 461 22.55 17.58 3.18
C ASP A 461 23.28 18.78 3.82
N GLY A 462 23.55 18.76 5.14
CA GLY A 462 24.25 19.79 5.89
C GLY A 462 23.48 21.10 6.08
N TYR A 463 22.26 21.22 5.53
CA TYR A 463 21.57 22.51 5.45
C TYR A 463 20.89 22.90 6.77
N ASP A 464 20.52 21.94 7.62
CA ASP A 464 19.90 22.22 8.91
C ASP A 464 20.95 22.17 10.04
N PRO A 465 21.30 23.31 10.67
CA PRO A 465 22.29 23.34 11.76
C PRO A 465 21.84 22.58 13.02
N PHE A 466 20.59 22.12 13.09
CA PHE A 466 20.06 21.28 14.16
C PHE A 466 20.08 19.79 13.82
N ASP A 467 20.34 19.43 12.56
CA ASP A 467 20.52 18.05 12.15
C ASP A 467 21.96 17.65 12.46
N ARG A 468 22.14 16.99 13.60
CA ARG A 468 23.46 16.61 14.13
C ARG A 468 23.43 15.25 14.78
N TRP A 469 24.61 14.67 14.96
CA TRP A 469 24.80 13.50 15.80
C TRP A 469 24.73 13.92 17.27
N GLU A 470 23.60 13.64 17.91
CA GLU A 470 23.41 14.01 19.30
C GLU A 470 24.18 13.11 20.26
N ALA A 471 24.70 13.71 21.33
CA ALA A 471 25.43 13.00 22.37
C ALA A 471 24.57 11.87 22.97
N GLY A 472 25.14 10.65 23.01
CA GLY A 472 24.46 9.45 23.49
C GLY A 472 24.06 8.49 22.37
N SER A 473 23.80 8.99 21.15
CA SER A 473 23.56 8.14 19.99
C SER A 473 24.83 7.44 19.53
N LEU A 474 24.71 6.21 19.03
CA LEU A 474 25.85 5.36 18.71
C LEU A 474 25.70 4.71 17.33
N VAL A 475 26.83 4.56 16.63
CA VAL A 475 26.96 3.63 15.51
C VAL A 475 27.89 2.51 15.94
N ARG A 476 27.44 1.26 15.79
CA ARG A 476 28.22 0.05 16.05
C ARG A 476 28.43 -0.74 14.78
N ASN A 477 29.69 -1.12 14.55
CA ASN A 477 30.09 -1.95 13.42
C ASN A 477 30.98 -3.07 13.94
N GLY A 478 30.40 -4.25 14.08
CA GLY A 478 30.94 -5.37 14.83
C GLY A 478 31.28 -4.94 16.26
N THR A 479 32.57 -5.00 16.62
CA THR A 479 33.04 -4.62 17.96
C THR A 479 33.40 -3.14 18.10
N GLN A 480 33.42 -2.38 17.00
CA GLN A 480 33.77 -0.97 17.00
C GLN A 480 32.53 -0.13 17.33
N THR A 481 32.71 0.91 18.13
CA THR A 481 31.66 1.87 18.47
C THR A 481 32.14 3.26 18.11
N TYR A 482 31.30 3.99 17.40
CA TYR A 482 31.51 5.35 16.95
C TYR A 482 30.49 6.25 17.64
N THR A 483 30.93 7.44 18.02
CA THR A 483 30.15 8.43 18.79
C THR A 483 30.17 9.81 18.15
N GLY A 484 30.47 9.87 16.85
CA GLY A 484 30.68 11.09 16.09
C GLY A 484 31.30 10.78 14.73
N ASN A 485 31.47 11.83 13.93
CA ASN A 485 32.08 11.78 12.60
C ASN A 485 33.39 10.95 12.57
N THR A 486 33.49 9.98 11.66
CA THR A 486 34.71 9.17 11.46
C THR A 486 34.85 8.75 9.98
N PRO A 487 35.22 9.70 9.09
CA PRO A 487 35.26 9.48 7.65
C PRO A 487 36.14 8.30 7.21
N GLN A 488 37.22 8.03 7.94
CA GLN A 488 38.14 6.92 7.64
C GLN A 488 37.46 5.53 7.79
N SER A 489 36.38 5.47 8.55
CA SER A 489 35.53 4.28 8.71
C SER A 489 34.29 4.31 7.82
N LEU A 490 34.19 5.29 6.91
CA LEU A 490 33.02 5.55 6.05
C LEU A 490 31.74 5.79 6.87
N ILE A 491 31.89 6.43 8.02
CA ILE A 491 30.82 6.89 8.90
C ILE A 491 30.93 8.40 8.97
N TYR A 492 30.00 9.08 8.31
CA TYR A 492 30.02 10.52 8.13
C TYR A 492 28.94 11.16 8.99
N GLU A 493 29.29 12.26 9.61
CA GLU A 493 28.35 13.30 10.04
C GLU A 493 28.77 14.54 9.27
N VAL A 494 27.89 15.05 8.42
CA VAL A 494 28.21 16.22 7.61
C VAL A 494 28.53 17.36 8.57
N THR A 495 29.70 17.96 8.39
CA THR A 495 30.11 19.06 9.23
C THR A 495 29.33 20.29 8.79
N PRO A 496 28.87 21.12 9.73
CA PRO A 496 28.28 22.41 9.40
C PRO A 496 29.35 23.40 8.93
N CYS A 497 30.53 22.96 8.51
CA CYS A 497 31.67 23.79 8.16
C CYS A 497 31.69 24.01 6.65
N LYS A 498 31.15 25.13 6.17
CA LYS A 498 31.26 25.43 4.74
C LYS A 498 32.74 25.59 4.35
N GLY A 499 33.16 24.87 3.30
CA GLY A 499 34.55 24.73 2.86
C GLY A 499 35.28 23.49 3.37
N ASP A 500 34.74 22.75 4.34
CA ASP A 500 35.29 21.47 4.80
C ASP A 500 34.85 20.36 3.84
N MET A 501 35.61 20.18 2.78
CA MET A 501 35.26 19.32 1.64
C MET A 501 35.66 17.86 1.87
N ASP A 502 36.54 17.54 2.81
CA ASP A 502 36.81 16.15 3.22
C ASP A 502 36.06 15.72 4.50
N ASN A 503 35.36 16.67 5.13
CA ASN A 503 34.47 16.49 6.27
C ASN A 503 35.21 16.00 7.51
N ASP A 504 36.39 16.57 7.79
CA ASP A 504 37.18 16.24 8.97
C ASP A 504 36.97 17.20 10.16
N GLY A 505 36.21 18.27 9.94
CA GLY A 505 35.81 19.28 10.92
C GLY A 505 36.65 20.56 10.90
N ASP A 506 37.70 20.61 10.10
CA ASP A 506 38.52 21.79 9.88
C ASP A 506 38.33 22.32 8.45
N VAL A 507 38.74 23.56 8.18
CA VAL A 507 38.83 24.07 6.81
C VAL A 507 40.28 24.42 6.54
N ASP A 508 40.98 23.53 5.84
CA ASP A 508 42.40 23.61 5.59
C ASP A 508 42.80 23.06 4.21
N PHE A 509 44.11 22.94 3.98
CA PHE A 509 44.64 22.65 2.65
C PHE A 509 44.30 21.24 2.14
N ASP A 510 43.92 20.33 3.03
CA ASP A 510 43.46 19.00 2.65
C ASP A 510 42.08 19.05 1.94
N ASP A 511 41.32 20.15 2.06
CA ASP A 511 40.05 20.40 1.35
C ASP A 511 40.20 20.79 -0.12
N VAL A 512 41.38 21.24 -0.55
CA VAL A 512 41.59 21.71 -1.93
C VAL A 512 41.41 20.57 -2.93
N ASP A 513 41.99 19.41 -2.64
CA ASP A 513 41.94 18.24 -3.51
C ASP A 513 40.50 17.70 -3.70
N PRO A 514 39.69 17.57 -2.63
CA PRO A 514 38.25 17.32 -2.71
C PRO A 514 37.46 18.45 -3.41
N PHE A 515 37.75 19.73 -3.17
CA PHE A 515 37.10 20.85 -3.87
C PHE A 515 37.29 20.75 -5.39
N LEU A 516 38.53 20.53 -5.83
CA LEU A 516 38.85 20.33 -7.25
C LEU A 516 38.13 19.10 -7.82
N ALA A 517 38.02 18.02 -7.05
CA ALA A 517 37.24 16.84 -7.44
C ALA A 517 35.73 17.14 -7.56
N ALA A 518 35.21 18.10 -6.79
CA ALA A 518 33.81 18.53 -6.84
C ALA A 518 33.50 19.42 -8.06
N LEU A 519 34.49 20.19 -8.55
CA LEU A 519 34.39 20.98 -9.80
C LEU A 519 34.27 20.12 -11.05
N GLU A 520 34.83 18.91 -11.04
CA GLU A 520 34.69 17.98 -12.16
C GLU A 520 33.22 17.52 -12.27
N PRO A 521 32.62 17.52 -13.48
CA PRO A 521 31.27 17.01 -13.67
C PRO A 521 31.13 15.54 -13.25
N GLY A 522 30.60 15.32 -12.04
CA GLY A 522 29.89 14.13 -11.59
C GLY A 522 30.65 12.80 -11.71
N ALA A 523 31.47 12.49 -10.71
CA ALA A 523 31.73 11.15 -10.16
C ALA A 523 32.99 11.14 -9.27
N THR A 524 33.94 12.05 -9.50
CA THR A 524 35.24 12.02 -8.84
C THR A 524 35.12 12.25 -7.33
N TYR A 525 34.44 13.34 -6.92
CA TYR A 525 34.16 13.62 -5.51
C TYR A 525 33.35 12.48 -4.86
N ASP A 526 32.22 12.10 -5.47
CA ASP A 526 31.34 11.05 -4.94
C ASP A 526 32.03 9.68 -4.81
N ALA A 527 33.02 9.39 -5.66
CA ALA A 527 33.81 8.17 -5.56
C ALA A 527 34.85 8.23 -4.44
N MET A 528 35.40 9.42 -4.14
CA MET A 528 36.37 9.64 -3.05
C MET A 528 35.65 9.70 -1.70
N PHE A 529 34.49 10.35 -1.65
CA PHE A 529 33.72 10.63 -0.44
C PHE A 529 32.25 10.20 -0.63
N PRO A 530 31.99 8.89 -0.69
CA PRO A 530 30.66 8.39 -1.04
C PRO A 530 29.55 8.81 -0.07
N GLY A 531 29.87 9.05 1.21
CA GLY A 531 28.90 9.55 2.19
C GLY A 531 28.65 11.06 2.19
N LEU A 532 29.42 11.82 1.39
CA LEU A 532 29.33 13.29 1.27
C LEU A 532 28.80 13.75 -0.08
N ALA A 533 28.43 12.82 -0.97
CA ALA A 533 27.96 13.16 -2.31
C ALA A 533 26.78 14.16 -2.29
N GLY A 534 25.93 14.12 -1.26
CA GLY A 534 24.84 15.07 -1.04
C GLY A 534 25.29 16.42 -0.48
N SER A 535 26.25 16.42 0.45
CA SER A 535 26.78 17.64 1.06
C SER A 535 27.78 18.37 0.18
N ARG A 536 28.20 17.79 -0.96
CA ARG A 536 29.11 18.42 -1.93
C ARG A 536 28.73 19.86 -2.26
N ALA A 537 27.44 20.09 -2.54
CA ALA A 537 26.94 21.44 -2.81
C ALA A 537 26.98 22.28 -1.53
N PHE A 538 26.51 21.77 -0.40
CA PHE A 538 26.56 22.50 0.87
C PHE A 538 27.98 22.98 1.23
N HIS A 539 28.99 22.12 1.10
CA HIS A 539 30.39 22.43 1.42
C HIS A 539 31.06 23.31 0.36
N GLY A 540 30.77 23.08 -0.93
CA GLY A 540 31.52 23.65 -2.05
C GLY A 540 30.83 24.77 -2.83
N ASP A 541 29.51 24.92 -2.76
CA ASP A 541 28.75 25.96 -3.46
C ASP A 541 28.69 27.23 -2.60
N PHE A 542 29.70 28.07 -2.70
CA PHE A 542 29.81 29.34 -1.99
C PHE A 542 28.91 30.44 -2.57
N THR A 543 28.47 30.31 -3.82
CA THR A 543 27.57 31.27 -4.46
C THR A 543 26.09 31.03 -4.12
N GLY A 544 25.74 29.82 -3.68
CA GLY A 544 24.39 29.41 -3.32
C GLY A 544 23.48 29.11 -4.51
N ASP A 545 24.04 28.85 -5.70
CA ASP A 545 23.27 28.60 -6.93
C ASP A 545 22.91 27.11 -7.15
N GLY A 546 23.33 26.25 -6.23
CA GLY A 546 23.14 24.80 -6.22
C GLY A 546 24.24 24.01 -6.93
N TYR A 547 25.28 24.67 -7.44
CA TYR A 547 26.36 24.04 -8.19
C TYR A 547 27.72 24.39 -7.62
N VAL A 548 28.65 23.42 -7.60
CA VAL A 548 30.06 23.69 -7.31
C VAL A 548 30.76 23.96 -8.64
N THR A 549 31.09 25.21 -8.89
CA THR A 549 31.71 25.71 -10.12
C THR A 549 32.94 26.57 -9.81
N PHE A 550 33.61 27.08 -10.85
CA PHE A 550 34.75 27.97 -10.65
C PHE A 550 34.38 29.29 -9.99
N ASP A 551 33.11 29.69 -10.00
CA ASP A 551 32.64 30.90 -9.33
C ASP A 551 32.70 30.76 -7.79
N ASP A 552 32.75 29.51 -7.28
CA ASP A 552 32.89 29.21 -5.85
C ASP A 552 34.34 29.20 -5.36
N LEU A 553 35.32 29.25 -6.27
CA LEU A 553 36.73 29.05 -5.92
C LEU A 553 37.32 30.22 -5.12
N ASP A 554 37.07 31.46 -5.54
CA ASP A 554 37.54 32.66 -4.83
C ASP A 554 37.03 32.70 -3.37
N PRO A 555 35.71 32.53 -3.11
CA PRO A 555 35.20 32.48 -1.74
C PRO A 555 35.64 31.22 -0.96
N PHE A 556 35.84 30.07 -1.62
CA PHE A 556 36.44 28.89 -1.00
C PHE A 556 37.87 29.18 -0.52
N ILE A 557 38.72 29.80 -1.36
CA ILE A 557 40.08 30.16 -0.99
C ILE A 557 40.07 31.20 0.15
N ALA A 558 39.17 32.18 0.11
CA ALA A 558 39.03 33.12 1.21
C ALA A 558 38.69 32.41 2.54
N ARG A 559 37.83 31.39 2.50
CA ARG A 559 37.49 30.55 3.66
C ARG A 559 38.68 29.72 4.15
N LEU A 560 39.41 29.10 3.22
CA LEU A 560 40.62 28.33 3.47
C LEU A 560 41.68 29.15 4.22
N TRP A 561 41.86 30.42 3.86
CA TRP A 561 42.79 31.32 4.54
C TRP A 561 42.32 31.77 5.92
N ALA A 562 41.01 31.88 6.11
CA ALA A 562 40.45 32.23 7.41
C ALA A 562 40.64 31.08 8.41
N GLN A 563 40.65 29.83 7.96
CA GLN A 563 40.69 28.62 8.80
C GLN A 563 39.59 28.65 9.88
N VAL A 564 38.42 29.15 9.50
CA VAL A 564 37.26 29.25 10.39
C VAL A 564 36.14 28.38 9.85
N CYS A 565 35.82 27.30 10.55
CA CYS A 565 34.57 26.58 10.33
C CYS A 565 33.39 27.52 10.62
N SER A 566 32.51 27.71 9.63
CA SER A 566 31.26 28.45 9.78
C SER A 566 30.17 27.87 8.87
N PRO A 567 28.94 27.65 9.39
CA PRO A 567 27.80 27.16 8.61
C PRO A 567 27.26 28.18 7.61
N GLN A 568 27.54 29.46 7.83
CA GLN A 568 27.04 30.50 6.95
C GLN A 568 27.95 30.62 5.74
N GLY A 569 27.39 30.37 4.56
CA GLY A 569 28.06 30.59 3.29
C GLY A 569 28.09 32.03 2.81
N GLY A 570 27.97 33.00 3.71
CA GLY A 570 27.98 34.40 3.32
C GLY A 570 29.23 34.70 2.51
N TYR A 571 29.03 35.34 1.36
CA TYR A 571 29.98 36.34 0.90
C TYR A 571 30.35 37.17 2.13
N LEU A 572 31.65 37.34 2.39
CA LEU A 572 32.14 38.12 3.53
C LEU A 572 31.76 39.62 3.46
N ASP A 573 30.89 40.02 2.52
CA ASP A 573 30.39 41.37 2.33
C ASP A 573 29.14 41.71 3.17
N GLY A 574 28.51 40.72 3.83
CA GLY A 574 27.44 40.97 4.78
C GLY A 574 26.04 41.14 4.18
N GLU A 575 25.84 40.90 2.89
CA GLU A 575 24.49 40.82 2.29
C GLU A 575 23.99 39.38 2.29
N GLY A 576 23.77 38.82 3.49
CA GLY A 576 23.09 37.54 3.64
C GLY A 576 21.68 37.63 3.06
N GLY A 577 21.46 37.01 1.90
CA GLY A 577 20.16 36.69 1.33
C GLY A 577 19.40 35.70 2.20
N GLY A 578 19.06 36.12 3.42
CA GLY A 578 18.15 35.38 4.28
C GLY A 578 16.84 35.20 3.53
N GLU A 579 16.53 33.97 3.18
CA GLU A 579 15.15 33.57 2.94
C GLU A 579 14.40 33.85 4.23
N GLY A 580 13.75 35.03 4.27
CA GLY A 580 12.97 35.47 5.40
C GLY A 580 11.90 34.44 5.72
N ASP A 581 12.07 33.79 6.86
CA ASP A 581 10.98 33.18 7.60
C ASP A 581 9.94 34.29 7.84
N GLY A 582 8.85 34.22 7.08
CA GLY A 582 7.77 35.21 7.03
C GLY A 582 6.96 35.33 8.32
N LEU A 583 7.62 35.60 9.45
CA LEU A 583 6.99 36.01 10.69
C LEU A 583 7.05 37.54 10.78
N GLY A 584 5.95 38.14 10.33
CA GLY A 584 5.77 39.57 10.21
C GLY A 584 6.18 40.38 11.44
N GLY A 585 7.07 41.33 11.21
CA GLY A 585 7.28 42.50 12.03
C GLY A 585 7.30 43.71 11.12
N ASP A 586 6.19 44.44 11.07
CA ASP A 586 6.10 45.74 10.42
C ASP A 586 7.08 46.70 11.13
N GLY A 587 8.26 46.89 10.54
CA GLY A 587 9.28 47.84 10.98
C GLY A 587 9.49 48.90 9.90
N ASP A 588 8.72 49.97 9.98
CA ASP A 588 8.90 51.19 9.23
C ASP A 588 10.05 52.02 9.82
N GLY A 589 11.07 52.34 9.02
CA GLY A 589 11.96 53.45 9.37
C GLY A 589 13.40 53.36 8.89
N GLU A 590 13.61 53.90 7.69
CA GLU A 590 14.71 54.82 7.34
C GLU A 590 16.02 54.68 8.15
N GLY A 591 16.95 53.92 7.57
CA GLY A 591 18.36 53.96 7.93
C GLY A 591 19.20 54.13 6.66
N ASP A 592 19.31 55.38 6.19
CA ASP A 592 20.32 55.79 5.22
C ASP A 592 21.71 55.55 5.84
N GLY A 593 22.36 54.46 5.42
CA GLY A 593 23.71 54.09 5.80
C GLY A 593 24.61 54.03 4.57
N ASP A 594 25.06 55.20 4.12
CA ASP A 594 26.16 55.40 3.20
C ASP A 594 27.49 55.04 3.87
N GLY A 595 28.05 53.88 3.53
CA GLY A 595 29.37 53.51 4.01
C GLY A 595 29.91 52.29 3.28
N ASN A 596 30.75 52.55 2.27
CA ASN A 596 31.70 51.58 1.74
C ASN A 596 32.36 50.81 2.89
N GLY A 597 31.89 49.58 3.10
CA GLY A 597 32.53 48.56 3.90
C GLY A 597 33.12 47.54 2.95
N ASP A 598 34.03 47.97 2.09
CA ASP A 598 34.98 47.12 1.38
C ASP A 598 35.92 46.48 2.41
N GLY A 599 35.38 45.56 3.21
CA GLY A 599 36.09 44.65 4.10
C GLY A 599 36.88 43.61 3.31
N GLY A 600 37.51 44.02 2.20
CA GLY A 600 38.42 43.20 1.44
C GLY A 600 39.44 42.60 2.38
N PHE A 601 39.49 41.28 2.40
CA PHE A 601 40.39 40.49 3.22
C PHE A 601 41.83 40.84 2.82
N THR A 602 42.43 41.84 3.49
CA THR A 602 43.82 42.22 3.24
C THR A 602 44.71 41.13 3.84
N MET A 603 45.17 40.20 3.02
CA MET A 603 46.28 39.30 3.37
C MET A 603 47.43 40.14 3.93
N ASN A 604 47.93 39.74 5.10
CA ASN A 604 48.90 40.46 5.93
C ASN A 604 49.96 41.25 5.11
N ALA A 605 49.88 42.59 5.18
CA ALA A 605 50.44 43.57 4.24
C ALA A 605 51.98 43.78 4.30
N GLY A 606 52.77 42.71 4.32
CA GLY A 606 54.24 42.77 4.32
C GLY A 606 54.92 42.55 2.97
N GLY A 607 54.30 41.82 2.04
CA GLY A 607 54.81 41.55 0.70
C GLY A 607 53.96 42.24 -0.36
N GLY A 608 54.56 42.88 -1.36
CA GLY A 608 53.81 43.35 -2.53
C GLY A 608 53.13 42.20 -3.28
N ALA A 609 52.30 42.50 -4.28
CA ALA A 609 51.50 41.50 -5.01
C ALA A 609 52.31 40.25 -5.45
N ALA A 610 53.56 40.42 -5.90
CA ALA A 610 54.45 39.30 -6.24
C ALA A 610 54.81 38.42 -5.03
N GLY A 611 55.03 39.00 -3.85
CA GLY A 611 55.29 38.24 -2.63
C GLY A 611 54.05 37.50 -2.12
N GLN A 612 52.86 38.07 -2.30
CA GLN A 612 51.60 37.38 -2.01
C GLN A 612 51.35 36.24 -3.01
N ALA A 613 51.59 36.47 -4.30
CA ALA A 613 51.49 35.45 -5.34
C ALA A 613 52.46 34.29 -5.13
N ALA A 614 53.73 34.57 -4.80
CA ALA A 614 54.73 33.54 -4.48
C ALA A 614 54.36 32.74 -3.23
N ALA A 615 53.83 33.41 -2.18
CA ALA A 615 53.37 32.73 -0.98
C ALA A 615 52.15 31.82 -1.26
N LEU A 616 51.18 32.31 -2.03
CA LEU A 616 50.01 31.54 -2.45
C LEU A 616 50.41 30.37 -3.35
N ALA A 617 51.25 30.57 -4.35
CA ALA A 617 51.76 29.51 -5.22
C ALA A 617 52.55 28.44 -4.45
N ALA A 618 53.42 28.86 -3.52
CA ALA A 618 54.16 27.92 -2.68
C ALA A 618 53.24 27.07 -1.80
N GLN A 619 52.16 27.66 -1.29
CA GLN A 619 51.17 26.93 -0.50
C GLN A 619 50.29 26.03 -1.34
N LEU A 620 49.74 26.51 -2.46
CA LEU A 620 48.98 25.68 -3.41
C LEU A 620 49.79 24.48 -3.90
N ARG A 621 51.09 24.67 -4.15
CA ARG A 621 52.00 23.58 -4.51
C ARG A 621 52.22 22.59 -3.36
N ALA A 622 52.19 23.05 -2.11
CA ALA A 622 52.35 22.20 -0.94
C ALA A 622 51.05 21.47 -0.55
N SER A 623 49.88 22.00 -0.94
CA SER A 623 48.56 21.44 -0.62
C SER A 623 48.10 20.35 -1.58
N VAL A 624 48.72 20.23 -2.76
CA VAL A 624 48.38 19.18 -3.71
C VAL A 624 49.49 18.14 -3.78
N SER A 625 49.11 16.87 -3.94
CA SER A 625 50.08 15.82 -4.28
C SER A 625 50.77 16.13 -5.61
N ALA A 626 52.01 15.65 -5.79
CA ALA A 626 52.77 15.87 -7.03
C ALA A 626 52.03 15.37 -8.29
N GLU A 627 51.14 14.39 -8.14
CA GLU A 627 50.32 13.82 -9.21
C GLU A 627 49.17 14.74 -9.64
N ARG A 628 48.75 15.68 -8.77
CA ARG A 628 47.67 16.65 -9.03
C ARG A 628 48.16 18.06 -9.34
N LEU A 629 49.47 18.29 -9.29
CA LEU A 629 50.06 19.60 -9.58
C LEU A 629 49.71 20.10 -11.00
N ASP A 630 49.66 19.22 -11.99
CA ASP A 630 49.24 19.59 -13.36
C ASP A 630 47.76 20.03 -13.42
N THR A 631 46.88 19.39 -12.63
CA THR A 631 45.46 19.78 -12.52
C THR A 631 45.32 21.15 -11.85
N LEU A 632 46.05 21.38 -10.76
CA LEU A 632 46.11 22.68 -10.09
C LEU A 632 46.64 23.76 -11.05
N ILE A 633 47.73 23.50 -11.77
CA ILE A 633 48.26 24.43 -12.78
C ILE A 633 47.20 24.69 -13.86
N GLY A 634 46.48 23.67 -14.31
CA GLY A 634 45.38 23.81 -15.26
C GLY A 634 44.26 24.73 -14.74
N ALA A 635 43.85 24.54 -13.48
CA ALA A 635 42.85 25.37 -12.83
C ALA A 635 43.32 26.83 -12.68
N VAL A 636 44.54 27.05 -12.18
CA VAL A 636 45.12 28.39 -12.04
C VAL A 636 45.36 29.05 -13.40
N THR A 637 45.68 28.27 -14.44
CA THR A 637 45.77 28.77 -15.82
C THR A 637 44.41 29.28 -16.31
N ALA A 638 43.32 28.58 -16.00
CA ALA A 638 41.99 29.02 -16.36
C ALA A 638 41.60 30.33 -15.65
N LEU A 639 41.93 30.46 -14.37
CA LEU A 639 41.72 31.69 -13.58
C LEU A 639 42.57 32.86 -14.07
N ALA A 640 43.83 32.61 -14.41
CA ALA A 640 44.72 33.62 -15.00
C ALA A 640 44.15 34.14 -16.34
N ALA A 641 43.60 33.23 -17.16
CA ALA A 641 43.00 33.59 -18.45
C ALA A 641 41.66 34.34 -18.31
N ASN A 642 40.83 33.98 -17.33
CA ASN A 642 39.54 34.62 -17.04
C ASN A 642 39.36 34.76 -15.52
N PRO A 643 39.91 35.81 -14.90
CA PRO A 643 39.74 36.05 -13.47
C PRO A 643 38.26 36.28 -13.15
N PRO A 644 37.75 35.73 -12.03
CA PRO A 644 36.41 36.04 -11.56
C PRO A 644 36.20 37.55 -11.41
N GLU A 645 34.99 38.03 -11.68
CA GLU A 645 34.67 39.45 -11.54
C GLU A 645 34.83 39.87 -10.07
N GLY A 646 35.71 40.84 -9.81
CA GLY A 646 36.02 41.29 -8.44
C GLY A 646 37.20 40.58 -7.76
N SER A 647 37.85 39.62 -8.43
CA SER A 647 39.03 38.95 -7.87
C SER A 647 40.17 39.93 -7.60
N VAL A 648 40.71 39.90 -6.38
CA VAL A 648 41.88 40.72 -5.96
C VAL A 648 43.20 39.97 -6.08
N VAL A 649 43.15 38.70 -6.48
CA VAL A 649 44.32 37.84 -6.68
C VAL A 649 44.86 38.05 -8.10
N GLU A 650 46.13 38.41 -8.20
CA GLU A 650 46.85 38.52 -9.47
C GLU A 650 47.21 37.10 -9.98
N TRP A 651 46.21 36.37 -10.51
CA TRP A 651 46.33 34.96 -10.90
C TRP A 651 47.45 34.68 -11.92
N ASP A 652 47.76 35.64 -12.80
CA ASP A 652 48.91 35.56 -13.72
C ASP A 652 50.24 35.40 -12.97
N LEU A 653 50.41 36.10 -11.84
CA LEU A 653 51.61 36.01 -11.01
C LEU A 653 51.66 34.68 -10.26
N VAL A 654 50.51 34.22 -9.74
CA VAL A 654 50.41 32.92 -9.05
C VAL A 654 50.74 31.78 -10.02
N LEU A 655 50.24 31.86 -11.26
CA LEU A 655 50.56 30.90 -12.31
C LEU A 655 52.05 30.90 -12.65
N GLY A 656 52.66 32.08 -12.77
CA GLY A 656 54.10 32.21 -13.01
C GLY A 656 54.92 31.48 -11.94
N GLU A 657 54.59 31.72 -10.67
CA GLU A 657 55.25 31.09 -9.52
C GLU A 657 54.96 29.58 -9.42
N LEU A 658 53.79 29.11 -9.86
CA LEU A 658 53.45 27.68 -9.94
C LEU A 658 54.16 26.95 -11.08
N LEU A 659 54.57 27.65 -12.13
CA LEU A 659 55.33 27.09 -13.26
C LEU A 659 56.85 27.11 -13.05
N GLU A 660 57.35 27.94 -12.13
CA GLU A 660 58.77 27.99 -11.69
C GLU A 660 59.11 26.93 -10.66
#